data_AF-A0A3M7NRP5-F1
#
_entry.id   AF-A0A3M7NRP5-F1
#
_cell.length_a   1.000
_cell.length_b   1.000
_cell.length_c   1.000
_cell.angle_alpha   90.00
_cell.angle_beta   90.00
_cell.angle_gamma   90.00
#
_symmetry.space_group_name_H-M   'P 1'
#
loop_
_entity.id
_entity.type
_entity.pdbx_description
1 polymer ?
#
loop_
_entity_poly.entity_id
_entity_poly.type
_entity_poly.pdbx_seq_one_letter_code
_entity_poly.pdbx_strand_id
1 'polypeptide(L)'
;MVVPNAPPSTTTTTKKTPARSQKSTKNNDNESNGDLTAAMLPPSAFFVTLRSLLDRELAAETAEASLLLTSTPPTVLARAGLAILNLTISSLRTGLGGRTVIELFLDPAVIPKGSSGDLPEHTIRTGDIVRVGPKPGDGVKKKERSETEARGVEGVVIRVRERAVQVALGKEGGRDDDALAEVPDGNQLLWLVKLANDVTYRRMDQALKKMTMTIGDEYGHAGASTSSYASLSSLQRILLGLDGKPALPALDSVQNLQFFNPNLNGSQKEAIRFALAAHHLALIHGPPGTGKTYTLIELILQFLRQGQRVLVCGPSNISVDNIVERLVLTSPQTEIVRLGHPARLLPAVLNHSLEVLTKTSEAAAIVNDVRAEIDNKLKSISKAKSGKERRLIYQDVKELRREFRDREWKTVDGLLRRSKVVLATLHGAGGKQTKDQEFDVVIVDEAGQAVEPACWVPLLMSGKGGTIKKLVLAGDHLQLPPTVKGEEISKGQDANKKRIKTLEEDLAKLNLDDKLVKRAKAWSLEKTMFERLKAMYGDNVGRMLEMQYRMNTAIMSFPSHELYDSRLSAADAVKARLLSDISGVEETDDTQEAVVFYDTQGGDFPERADDADLNAAAAVDGSKAKKNKQSTSSLLSDSKSNDMEALVVRMHVRRLIDAGVSQDDIAVITPYNAQLAVLSGLLRDDYPRLEMGSVDGFQGREKEAVIVSLVRSNAEREVGFLGEKRRLNVAITRPKRHLCVVGDSETVSRGSSFLKRYMVWLEENADLRYPTPEEVQNE
;
A
#
# COMPACT_ATOMS: atom_id res chain seq x y z
N MET A 1 -35.58 72.27 2.38
CA MET A 1 -35.72 73.66 1.92
C MET A 1 -34.41 74.11 1.29
N VAL A 2 -34.48 74.92 0.22
CA VAL A 2 -33.46 75.89 -0.29
C VAL A 2 -31.99 75.43 -0.43
N VAL A 3 -31.46 75.61 -1.66
CA VAL A 3 -30.01 75.56 -2.02
C VAL A 3 -29.50 76.99 -2.24
N PRO A 4 -28.21 77.28 -2.01
CA PRO A 4 -27.33 77.68 -3.14
C PRO A 4 -25.90 77.05 -3.05
N ASN A 5 -25.13 76.80 -4.12
CA ASN A 5 -24.74 77.55 -5.34
C ASN A 5 -23.70 78.69 -5.11
N ALA A 6 -22.64 78.92 -5.92
CA ALA A 6 -22.02 78.14 -7.02
C ALA A 6 -20.53 78.61 -7.35
N PRO A 7 -19.93 78.66 -8.59
CA PRO A 7 -18.47 78.40 -8.79
C PRO A 7 -17.62 79.49 -9.50
N PRO A 8 -16.28 79.32 -9.56
CA PRO A 8 -15.51 79.15 -10.83
C PRO A 8 -14.62 77.86 -10.79
N SER A 9 -13.90 77.34 -11.80
CA SER A 9 -13.35 77.77 -13.12
C SER A 9 -11.97 78.49 -13.07
N THR A 10 -11.02 78.40 -14.04
CA THR A 10 -10.97 77.71 -15.37
C THR A 10 -9.50 77.41 -15.82
N THR A 11 -9.33 76.68 -16.95
CA THR A 11 -8.12 76.61 -17.87
C THR A 11 -6.84 75.88 -17.37
N THR A 12 -5.98 75.23 -18.20
CA THR A 12 -5.86 75.14 -19.69
C THR A 12 -5.24 73.82 -20.22
N THR A 13 -5.66 73.38 -21.42
CA THR A 13 -5.00 72.56 -22.50
C THR A 13 -3.73 71.71 -22.30
N THR A 14 -3.70 70.51 -22.92
CA THR A 14 -2.62 69.99 -23.82
C THR A 14 -3.17 68.94 -24.82
N LYS A 15 -2.40 68.53 -25.86
CA LYS A 15 -2.82 67.57 -26.90
C LYS A 15 -1.68 66.69 -27.45
N LYS A 16 -1.97 65.40 -27.66
CA LYS A 16 -1.46 64.46 -28.70
C LYS A 16 0.03 64.01 -28.75
N THR A 17 0.25 62.74 -28.34
CA THR A 17 0.86 61.59 -29.09
C THR A 17 2.28 61.67 -29.70
N PRO A 18 3.01 60.54 -29.95
CA PRO A 18 2.56 59.14 -30.02
C PRO A 18 3.31 58.14 -29.11
N ALA A 19 2.96 56.85 -29.20
CA ALA A 19 3.53 55.76 -28.39
C ALA A 19 4.25 54.70 -29.24
N ARG A 20 5.35 54.11 -28.71
CA ARG A 20 5.91 52.85 -29.24
C ARG A 20 6.71 52.06 -28.18
N SER A 21 6.18 50.89 -27.81
CA SER A 21 6.84 49.70 -27.21
C SER A 21 8.07 49.86 -26.29
N GLN A 22 7.92 49.41 -25.04
CA GLN A 22 8.92 48.54 -24.40
C GLN A 22 8.25 47.22 -23.97
N LYS A 23 9.06 46.19 -23.71
CA LYS A 23 8.61 44.78 -23.63
C LYS A 23 8.24 44.40 -22.19
N SER A 24 7.07 43.81 -21.98
CA SER A 24 6.84 42.96 -20.82
C SER A 24 7.58 41.63 -21.00
N THR A 25 8.28 41.18 -19.97
CA THR A 25 8.82 39.82 -19.90
C THR A 25 7.67 38.82 -19.75
N LYS A 26 7.73 37.72 -20.49
CA LYS A 26 6.73 36.64 -20.40
C LYS A 26 7.10 35.69 -19.26
N ASN A 27 6.21 35.53 -18.28
CA ASN A 27 6.25 34.38 -17.38
C ASN A 27 5.70 33.16 -18.13
N ASN A 28 6.61 32.40 -18.77
CA ASN A 28 6.31 31.19 -19.52
C ASN A 28 6.35 29.95 -18.60
N ASP A 29 5.49 29.89 -17.59
CA ASP A 29 5.32 28.74 -16.67
C ASP A 29 3.84 28.41 -16.40
N ASN A 30 2.94 28.85 -17.29
CA ASN A 30 1.50 28.65 -17.17
C ASN A 30 0.92 27.98 -18.43
N GLU A 31 1.57 26.91 -18.89
CA GLU A 31 0.99 26.03 -19.89
C GLU A 31 -0.08 25.12 -19.26
N SER A 32 -1.24 25.09 -19.89
CA SER A 32 -2.48 24.54 -19.36
C SER A 32 -2.47 23.01 -19.23
N ASN A 33 -2.12 22.52 -18.04
CA ASN A 33 -2.50 21.17 -17.57
C ASN A 33 -3.78 21.17 -16.71
N GLY A 34 -4.34 22.33 -16.42
CA GLY A 34 -5.70 22.46 -15.88
C GLY A 34 -6.77 21.95 -16.86
N ASP A 35 -7.91 21.56 -16.30
CA ASP A 35 -9.18 21.26 -16.98
C ASP A 35 -9.25 20.05 -17.93
N LEU A 36 -8.13 19.39 -18.28
CA LEU A 36 -8.17 18.08 -18.96
C LEU A 36 -8.68 16.94 -18.05
N THR A 37 -8.59 17.11 -16.72
CA THR A 37 -8.87 16.11 -15.69
C THR A 37 -10.27 16.18 -15.07
N ALA A 38 -11.00 17.27 -15.28
CA ALA A 38 -12.31 17.53 -14.64
C ALA A 38 -13.47 16.79 -15.34
N ALA A 39 -13.48 16.78 -16.68
CA ALA A 39 -14.47 16.02 -17.44
C ALA A 39 -14.13 14.52 -17.44
N MET A 40 -15.09 13.68 -17.06
CA MET A 40 -14.93 12.22 -17.03
C MET A 40 -14.62 11.60 -18.41
N LEU A 41 -14.16 10.35 -18.39
CA LEU A 41 -14.29 9.42 -19.51
C LEU A 41 -15.69 8.77 -19.45
N PRO A 42 -16.36 8.47 -20.58
CA PRO A 42 -17.55 7.63 -20.59
C PRO A 42 -17.30 6.29 -19.88
N PRO A 43 -18.28 5.68 -19.19
CA PRO A 43 -18.08 4.48 -18.38
C PRO A 43 -17.39 3.32 -19.11
N SER A 44 -17.75 3.06 -20.37
CA SER A 44 -17.11 2.04 -21.21
C SER A 44 -15.62 2.33 -21.44
N ALA A 45 -15.28 3.55 -21.85
CA ALA A 45 -13.90 4.02 -22.03
C ALA A 45 -13.10 3.99 -20.71
N PHE A 46 -13.72 4.38 -19.60
CA PHE A 46 -13.13 4.36 -18.26
C PHE A 46 -12.74 2.94 -17.81
N PHE A 47 -13.66 1.97 -17.89
CA PHE A 47 -13.35 0.58 -17.52
C PHE A 47 -12.37 -0.10 -18.48
N VAL A 48 -12.41 0.21 -19.78
CA VAL A 48 -11.38 -0.25 -20.75
C VAL A 48 -10.00 0.33 -20.41
N THR A 49 -9.93 1.61 -20.04
CA THR A 49 -8.67 2.28 -19.67
C THR A 49 -8.08 1.67 -18.41
N LEU A 50 -8.85 1.59 -17.31
CA LEU A 50 -8.41 0.98 -16.06
C LEU A 50 -7.94 -0.47 -16.26
N ARG A 51 -8.64 -1.23 -17.11
CA ARG A 51 -8.26 -2.62 -17.41
C ARG A 51 -6.97 -2.70 -18.23
N SER A 52 -6.78 -1.87 -19.25
CA SER A 52 -5.53 -1.84 -20.03
C SER A 52 -4.32 -1.42 -19.18
N LEU A 53 -4.50 -0.49 -18.23
CA LEU A 53 -3.45 -0.14 -17.26
C LEU A 53 -3.14 -1.30 -16.30
N LEU A 54 -4.17 -1.98 -15.79
CA LEU A 54 -4.01 -3.14 -14.92
C LEU A 54 -3.33 -4.33 -15.63
N ASP A 55 -3.67 -4.57 -16.91
CA ASP A 55 -3.00 -5.57 -17.77
C ASP A 55 -1.50 -5.23 -17.96
N ARG A 56 -1.10 -3.93 -17.98
CA ARG A 56 0.31 -3.50 -17.99
C ARG A 56 1.01 -3.70 -16.66
N GLU A 57 0.36 -3.40 -15.55
CA GLU A 57 0.93 -3.57 -14.21
C GLU A 57 1.28 -5.04 -13.94
N LEU A 58 0.36 -5.96 -14.27
CA LEU A 58 0.65 -7.40 -14.21
C LEU A 58 1.81 -7.77 -15.14
N ALA A 59 1.87 -7.20 -16.35
CA ALA A 59 2.95 -7.49 -17.28
C ALA A 59 4.32 -7.01 -16.74
N ALA A 60 4.37 -5.87 -16.05
CA ALA A 60 5.55 -5.36 -15.36
C ALA A 60 6.00 -6.28 -14.22
N GLU A 61 5.12 -6.57 -13.24
CA GLU A 61 5.42 -7.47 -12.10
C GLU A 61 5.82 -8.87 -12.60
N THR A 62 5.14 -9.39 -13.62
CA THR A 62 5.45 -10.69 -14.22
C THR A 62 6.76 -10.68 -14.99
N ALA A 63 7.10 -9.59 -15.69
CA ALA A 63 8.37 -9.48 -16.41
C ALA A 63 9.56 -9.39 -15.45
N GLU A 64 9.46 -8.59 -14.39
CA GLU A 64 10.45 -8.49 -13.30
C GLU A 64 10.65 -9.84 -12.61
N ALA A 65 9.57 -10.48 -12.13
CA ALA A 65 9.64 -11.77 -11.48
C ALA A 65 10.17 -12.87 -12.43
N SER A 66 9.74 -12.88 -13.70
CA SER A 66 10.22 -13.85 -14.69
C SER A 66 11.68 -13.63 -15.07
N LEU A 67 12.14 -12.38 -15.17
CA LEU A 67 13.54 -12.06 -15.44
C LEU A 67 14.42 -12.57 -14.29
N LEU A 68 14.05 -12.29 -13.04
CA LEU A 68 14.70 -12.82 -11.86
C LEU A 68 14.74 -14.36 -11.91
N LEU A 69 13.58 -15.01 -12.07
CA LEU A 69 13.46 -16.48 -12.04
C LEU A 69 14.13 -17.23 -13.21
N THR A 70 14.32 -16.61 -14.38
CA THR A 70 14.86 -17.29 -15.58
C THR A 70 16.31 -16.93 -15.92
N SER A 71 16.81 -15.80 -15.43
CA SER A 71 18.23 -15.41 -15.61
C SER A 71 19.11 -15.77 -14.41
N THR A 72 18.53 -15.90 -13.22
CA THR A 72 19.27 -16.06 -11.95
C THR A 72 19.31 -17.52 -11.50
N PRO A 73 20.49 -18.11 -11.22
CA PRO A 73 20.57 -19.45 -10.63
C PRO A 73 19.87 -19.52 -9.27
N PRO A 74 19.17 -20.63 -8.92
CA PRO A 74 18.60 -20.89 -7.59
C PRO A 74 19.49 -20.53 -6.38
N THR A 75 20.81 -20.70 -6.46
CA THR A 75 21.75 -20.30 -5.40
C THR A 75 21.89 -18.79 -5.24
N VAL A 76 21.76 -18.02 -6.32
CA VAL A 76 21.75 -16.55 -6.29
C VAL A 76 20.36 -16.03 -5.93
N LEU A 77 19.28 -16.69 -6.37
CA LEU A 77 17.92 -16.42 -5.86
C LEU A 77 17.82 -16.64 -4.34
N ALA A 78 18.53 -17.63 -3.80
CA ALA A 78 18.60 -17.85 -2.35
C ALA A 78 19.40 -16.77 -1.63
N ARG A 79 20.53 -16.31 -2.18
CA ARG A 79 21.28 -15.14 -1.65
C ARG A 79 20.47 -13.84 -1.70
N ALA A 80 19.60 -13.67 -2.69
CA ALA A 80 18.64 -12.56 -2.78
C ALA A 80 17.38 -12.78 -1.91
N GLY A 81 17.31 -13.87 -1.13
CA GLY A 81 16.18 -14.18 -0.27
C GLY A 81 14.86 -14.47 -1.02
N LEU A 82 14.89 -14.76 -2.31
CA LEU A 82 13.72 -15.06 -3.16
C LEU A 82 13.41 -16.57 -3.24
N ALA A 83 14.35 -17.41 -2.82
CA ALA A 83 14.21 -18.86 -2.75
C ALA A 83 14.82 -19.44 -1.46
N ILE A 84 14.33 -20.60 -1.03
CA ILE A 84 14.93 -21.42 0.03
C ILE A 84 15.18 -22.81 -0.55
N LEU A 85 16.40 -23.32 -0.37
CA LEU A 85 16.89 -24.56 -0.99
C LEU A 85 17.03 -25.69 0.04
N ASN A 86 17.14 -26.92 -0.46
CA ASN A 86 17.42 -28.12 0.34
C ASN A 86 16.37 -28.39 1.43
N LEU A 87 15.09 -28.25 1.07
CA LEU A 87 13.96 -28.45 1.98
C LEU A 87 13.42 -29.88 1.93
N THR A 88 12.86 -30.36 3.05
CA THR A 88 12.09 -31.61 3.13
C THR A 88 10.74 -31.38 3.84
N ILE A 89 9.76 -32.26 3.57
CA ILE A 89 8.42 -32.18 4.17
C ILE A 89 8.40 -32.91 5.51
N SER A 90 8.14 -32.18 6.60
CA SER A 90 8.05 -32.75 7.94
C SER A 90 6.63 -33.13 8.34
N SER A 91 5.61 -32.36 7.90
CA SER A 91 4.21 -32.59 8.24
C SER A 91 3.26 -32.31 7.07
N LEU A 92 2.15 -33.05 7.06
CA LEU A 92 1.02 -32.94 6.15
C LEU A 92 -0.26 -32.85 6.98
N ARG A 93 -1.12 -31.87 6.70
CA ARG A 93 -2.39 -31.64 7.43
C ARG A 93 -3.43 -30.91 6.58
N THR A 94 -4.67 -30.88 7.05
CA THR A 94 -5.80 -30.28 6.33
C THR A 94 -6.11 -28.86 6.80
N GLY A 95 -5.92 -27.89 5.90
CA GLY A 95 -6.17 -26.46 6.15
C GLY A 95 -7.61 -26.01 5.89
N LEU A 96 -7.85 -24.70 6.02
CA LEU A 96 -9.11 -24.04 5.63
C LEU A 96 -9.44 -24.35 4.16
N GLY A 97 -10.71 -24.61 3.85
CA GLY A 97 -11.18 -24.97 2.51
C GLY A 97 -10.84 -26.40 2.08
N GLY A 98 -10.30 -27.23 2.97
CA GLY A 98 -9.83 -28.59 2.66
C GLY A 98 -8.49 -28.64 1.93
N ARG A 99 -7.75 -27.52 1.89
CA ARG A 99 -6.41 -27.40 1.29
C ARG A 99 -5.43 -28.38 1.93
N THR A 100 -4.55 -28.98 1.13
CA THR A 100 -3.36 -29.66 1.67
C THR A 100 -2.39 -28.62 2.20
N VAL A 101 -1.99 -28.75 3.46
CA VAL A 101 -0.95 -27.92 4.07
C VAL A 101 0.29 -28.79 4.32
N ILE A 102 1.42 -28.37 3.76
CA ILE A 102 2.74 -28.93 4.07
C ILE A 102 3.51 -28.01 5.03
N GLU A 103 4.47 -28.60 5.72
CA GLU A 103 5.46 -27.90 6.54
C GLU A 103 6.88 -28.33 6.11
N LEU A 104 7.67 -27.34 5.69
CA LEU A 104 8.99 -27.50 5.10
C LEU A 104 10.07 -27.03 6.10
N PHE A 105 11.07 -27.88 6.32
CA PHE A 105 12.29 -27.59 7.09
C PHE A 105 13.52 -27.80 6.19
N LEU A 106 14.68 -27.28 6.58
CA LEU A 106 15.95 -27.69 5.98
C LEU A 106 16.19 -29.20 6.17
N ASP A 107 16.79 -29.84 5.18
CA ASP A 107 17.23 -31.23 5.26
C ASP A 107 18.30 -31.42 6.36
N PRO A 108 18.13 -32.37 7.30
CA PRO A 108 19.07 -32.60 8.39
C PRO A 108 20.52 -32.91 7.97
N ALA A 109 20.76 -33.42 6.75
CA ALA A 109 22.10 -33.67 6.23
C ALA A 109 22.82 -32.39 5.75
N VAL A 110 22.11 -31.27 5.60
CA VAL A 110 22.64 -29.98 5.16
C VAL A 110 22.85 -29.02 6.34
N ILE A 111 22.27 -29.30 7.51
CA ILE A 111 22.42 -28.49 8.73
C ILE A 111 23.83 -28.71 9.33
N PRO A 112 24.65 -27.65 9.52
CA PRO A 112 25.96 -27.77 10.15
C PRO A 112 25.89 -28.32 11.59
N LYS A 113 26.83 -29.19 11.96
CA LYS A 113 26.90 -29.74 13.33
C LYS A 113 27.07 -28.62 14.35
N GLY A 114 26.08 -28.45 15.22
CA GLY A 114 26.08 -27.43 16.27
C GLY A 114 25.30 -26.16 15.93
N SER A 115 24.77 -26.00 14.70
CA SER A 115 23.82 -24.92 14.43
C SER A 115 22.41 -25.29 14.87
N SER A 116 21.60 -24.26 15.10
CA SER A 116 20.17 -24.32 15.39
C SER A 116 19.35 -24.96 14.27
N GLY A 117 19.82 -24.92 13.01
CA GLY A 117 19.05 -25.42 11.86
C GLY A 117 17.92 -24.48 11.44
N ASP A 118 18.19 -23.18 11.47
CA ASP A 118 17.29 -22.12 11.05
C ASP A 118 17.32 -21.92 9.53
N LEU A 119 16.27 -21.31 8.98
CA LEU A 119 16.17 -20.97 7.58
C LEU A 119 17.18 -19.86 7.23
N PRO A 120 17.79 -19.88 6.03
CA PRO A 120 18.57 -18.73 5.53
C PRO A 120 17.71 -17.46 5.46
N GLU A 121 18.34 -16.30 5.58
CA GLU A 121 17.66 -15.00 5.42
C GLU A 121 16.87 -14.93 4.11
N HIS A 122 15.62 -14.47 4.20
CA HIS A 122 14.73 -14.46 3.05
C HIS A 122 13.67 -13.34 3.09
N THR A 123 13.22 -12.93 1.90
CA THR A 123 12.10 -12.00 1.69
C THR A 123 10.73 -12.68 1.66
N ILE A 124 10.69 -14.01 1.86
CA ILE A 124 9.45 -14.79 1.89
C ILE A 124 8.68 -14.48 3.17
N ARG A 125 7.41 -14.09 3.04
CA ARG A 125 6.50 -13.73 4.13
C ARG A 125 5.17 -14.45 3.99
N THR A 126 4.33 -14.41 5.04
CA THR A 126 3.00 -15.02 4.99
C THR A 126 2.19 -14.47 3.82
N GLY A 127 1.61 -15.40 3.06
CA GLY A 127 0.70 -15.21 1.94
C GLY A 127 1.36 -14.76 0.65
N ASP A 128 2.69 -14.87 0.55
CA ASP A 128 3.36 -14.89 -0.75
C ASP A 128 2.90 -16.12 -1.54
N ILE A 129 2.79 -15.96 -2.87
CA ILE A 129 2.60 -17.07 -3.78
C ILE A 129 3.96 -17.72 -4.02
N VAL A 130 4.02 -19.05 -3.96
CA VAL A 130 5.26 -19.82 -4.01
C VAL A 130 5.08 -21.07 -4.86
N ARG A 131 6.15 -21.51 -5.53
CA ARG A 131 6.26 -22.86 -6.08
C ARG A 131 7.09 -23.72 -5.14
N VAL A 132 6.58 -24.92 -4.85
CA VAL A 132 7.29 -25.99 -4.13
C VAL A 132 7.61 -27.06 -5.15
N GLY A 133 8.89 -27.20 -5.49
CA GLY A 133 9.34 -28.10 -6.56
C GLY A 133 10.54 -28.95 -6.16
N PRO A 134 10.94 -29.91 -7.01
CA PRO A 134 12.21 -30.61 -6.86
C PRO A 134 13.39 -29.63 -7.03
N LYS A 135 14.41 -29.70 -6.16
CA LYS A 135 15.66 -28.96 -6.33
C LYS A 135 16.34 -29.41 -7.63
N PRO A 136 16.74 -28.50 -8.54
CA PRO A 136 17.57 -28.85 -9.69
C PRO A 136 18.94 -29.39 -9.26
N GLY A 137 19.43 -30.41 -9.95
CA GLY A 137 20.76 -30.97 -9.70
C GLY A 137 21.88 -30.03 -10.12
N ASP A 138 22.90 -29.89 -9.26
CA ASP A 138 24.08 -29.10 -9.54
C ASP A 138 24.90 -29.77 -10.66
N GLY A 139 24.92 -29.15 -11.85
CA GLY A 139 25.56 -29.70 -13.07
C GLY A 139 24.59 -30.09 -14.22
N VAL A 140 23.27 -30.02 -14.01
CA VAL A 140 22.27 -30.35 -15.05
C VAL A 140 22.27 -29.35 -16.22
N LYS A 141 22.04 -29.82 -17.46
CA LYS A 141 22.04 -28.97 -18.67
C LYS A 141 20.96 -27.89 -18.59
N LYS A 142 21.24 -26.68 -19.10
CA LYS A 142 20.35 -25.50 -18.99
C LYS A 142 18.88 -25.76 -19.37
N LYS A 143 18.59 -26.62 -20.35
CA LYS A 143 17.22 -26.99 -20.76
C LYS A 143 16.51 -27.88 -19.71
N GLU A 144 17.14 -29.00 -19.34
CA GLU A 144 16.65 -29.93 -18.30
C GLU A 144 16.52 -29.22 -16.94
N ARG A 145 17.44 -28.29 -16.64
CA ARG A 145 17.41 -27.43 -15.46
C ARG A 145 16.16 -26.55 -15.46
N SER A 146 15.91 -25.81 -16.55
CA SER A 146 14.73 -24.94 -16.68
C SER A 146 13.41 -25.73 -16.66
N GLU A 147 13.36 -26.93 -17.26
CA GLU A 147 12.22 -27.84 -17.18
C GLU A 147 11.99 -28.38 -15.76
N THR A 148 13.04 -28.48 -14.94
CA THR A 148 12.94 -28.85 -13.51
C THR A 148 12.53 -27.65 -12.64
N GLU A 149 13.04 -26.45 -12.92
CA GLU A 149 12.69 -25.20 -12.24
C GLU A 149 11.24 -24.76 -12.53
N ALA A 150 10.68 -25.18 -13.67
CA ALA A 150 9.28 -25.03 -14.02
C ALA A 150 8.35 -26.08 -13.37
N ARG A 151 8.88 -27.19 -12.85
CA ARG A 151 8.10 -28.23 -12.17
C ARG A 151 7.89 -27.91 -10.69
N GLY A 152 6.72 -28.26 -10.17
CA GLY A 152 6.36 -28.11 -8.77
C GLY A 152 4.93 -27.60 -8.59
N VAL A 153 4.44 -27.70 -7.36
CA VAL A 153 3.09 -27.30 -6.98
C VAL A 153 3.08 -25.85 -6.55
N GLU A 154 2.13 -25.07 -7.06
CA GLU A 154 1.92 -23.69 -6.63
C GLU A 154 1.02 -23.64 -5.38
N GLY A 155 1.39 -22.80 -4.43
CA GLY A 155 0.70 -22.66 -3.15
C GLY A 155 0.88 -21.27 -2.54
N VAL A 156 0.27 -21.09 -1.39
CA VAL A 156 0.27 -19.85 -0.62
C VAL A 156 1.00 -20.10 0.70
N VAL A 157 2.02 -19.30 1.03
CA VAL A 157 2.68 -19.40 2.34
C VAL A 157 1.66 -19.08 3.42
N ILE A 158 1.40 -20.00 4.35
CA ILE A 158 0.46 -19.77 5.47
C ILE A 158 1.17 -19.39 6.76
N ARG A 159 2.44 -19.75 6.94
CA ARG A 159 3.23 -19.32 8.09
C ARG A 159 4.71 -19.41 7.77
N VAL A 160 5.46 -18.45 8.25
CA VAL A 160 6.91 -18.54 8.37
C VAL A 160 7.26 -18.66 9.86
N ARG A 161 8.27 -19.47 10.17
CA ARG A 161 8.96 -19.57 11.45
C ARG A 161 10.45 -19.59 11.14
N GLU A 162 11.26 -19.15 12.09
CA GLU A 162 12.73 -19.24 12.11
C GLU A 162 13.30 -20.53 11.50
N ARG A 163 12.68 -21.69 11.78
CA ARG A 163 13.13 -23.01 11.30
C ARG A 163 12.24 -23.68 10.22
N ALA A 164 11.10 -23.09 9.87
CA ALA A 164 10.11 -23.78 9.03
C ALA A 164 9.17 -22.86 8.24
N VAL A 165 8.89 -23.22 6.98
CA VAL A 165 7.85 -22.58 6.16
C VAL A 165 6.67 -23.52 5.99
N GLN A 166 5.47 -23.04 6.29
CA GLN A 166 4.22 -23.77 6.08
C GLN A 166 3.52 -23.22 4.83
N VAL A 167 3.11 -24.09 3.91
CA VAL A 167 2.50 -23.72 2.62
C VAL A 167 1.17 -24.46 2.44
N ALA A 168 0.10 -23.73 2.16
CA ALA A 168 -1.15 -24.31 1.66
C ALA A 168 -1.04 -24.50 0.15
N LEU A 169 -0.93 -25.75 -0.28
CA LEU A 169 -0.83 -26.13 -1.68
C LEU A 169 -2.15 -25.92 -2.41
N GLY A 170 -2.08 -25.70 -3.72
CA GLY A 170 -3.22 -25.52 -4.60
C GLY A 170 -3.50 -24.05 -4.91
N LYS A 171 -3.81 -23.79 -6.19
CA LYS A 171 -4.09 -22.44 -6.70
C LYS A 171 -5.32 -21.85 -6.01
N GLU A 172 -5.29 -20.56 -5.69
CA GLU A 172 -6.42 -19.91 -5.03
C GLU A 172 -7.63 -19.83 -5.98
N GLY A 173 -8.62 -20.69 -5.71
CA GLY A 173 -9.82 -20.93 -6.53
C GLY A 173 -9.87 -22.29 -7.25
N GLY A 174 -8.81 -23.11 -7.18
CA GLY A 174 -8.75 -24.43 -7.78
C GLY A 174 -9.53 -25.52 -7.03
N ARG A 175 -9.52 -26.75 -7.56
CA ARG A 175 -9.98 -27.97 -6.87
C ARG A 175 -8.75 -28.72 -6.37
N ASP A 176 -8.52 -28.74 -5.06
CA ASP A 176 -7.32 -29.28 -4.41
C ASP A 176 -7.23 -30.82 -4.36
N ASP A 177 -8.02 -31.53 -5.19
CA ASP A 177 -8.20 -32.97 -5.07
C ASP A 177 -6.99 -33.79 -5.57
N ASP A 178 -6.17 -33.22 -6.47
CA ASP A 178 -5.01 -33.89 -7.08
C ASP A 178 -3.65 -33.24 -6.71
N ALA A 179 -3.65 -32.06 -6.09
CA ALA A 179 -2.46 -31.22 -5.84
C ALA A 179 -1.41 -31.81 -4.86
N LEU A 180 -1.73 -32.91 -4.17
CA LEU A 180 -0.76 -33.66 -3.34
C LEU A 180 0.03 -34.68 -4.18
N ALA A 181 -0.50 -35.15 -5.31
CA ALA A 181 0.18 -36.11 -6.18
C ALA A 181 1.24 -35.48 -7.09
N GLU A 182 1.26 -34.15 -7.20
CA GLU A 182 2.26 -33.38 -7.93
C GLU A 182 3.48 -32.97 -7.06
N VAL A 183 3.42 -33.21 -5.75
CA VAL A 183 4.54 -32.97 -4.83
C VAL A 183 5.54 -34.13 -4.92
N PRO A 184 6.85 -33.89 -5.10
CA PRO A 184 7.83 -34.98 -5.16
C PRO A 184 7.86 -35.83 -3.88
N ASP A 185 7.87 -37.15 -4.05
CA ASP A 185 7.96 -38.12 -2.94
C ASP A 185 9.30 -37.99 -2.19
N GLY A 186 9.30 -38.35 -0.90
CA GLY A 186 10.28 -37.92 0.12
C GLY A 186 11.76 -38.35 0.01
N ASN A 187 12.24 -38.77 -1.18
CA ASN A 187 13.66 -39.02 -1.45
C ASN A 187 14.35 -37.88 -2.23
N GLN A 188 13.62 -36.81 -2.61
CA GLN A 188 14.18 -35.69 -3.36
C GLN A 188 14.14 -34.38 -2.56
N LEU A 189 15.29 -33.71 -2.43
CA LEU A 189 15.37 -32.36 -1.88
C LEU A 189 14.47 -31.41 -2.65
N LEU A 190 13.71 -30.60 -1.93
CA LEU A 190 12.83 -29.59 -2.49
C LEU A 190 13.49 -28.22 -2.50
N TRP A 191 12.93 -27.32 -3.30
CA TRP A 191 13.13 -25.88 -3.17
C TRP A 191 11.78 -25.17 -3.12
N LEU A 192 11.77 -24.05 -2.39
CA LEU A 192 10.66 -23.11 -2.30
C LEU A 192 11.09 -21.83 -3.02
N VAL A 193 10.30 -21.35 -3.98
CA VAL A 193 10.63 -20.13 -4.72
C VAL A 193 9.43 -19.20 -4.84
N LYS A 194 9.64 -17.91 -4.60
CA LYS A 194 8.62 -16.85 -4.63
C LYS A 194 8.18 -16.53 -6.06
N LEU A 195 6.88 -16.34 -6.26
CA LEU A 195 6.24 -15.99 -7.53
C LEU A 195 5.52 -14.64 -7.44
N ALA A 196 5.25 -14.01 -8.60
CA ALA A 196 4.35 -12.87 -8.71
C ALA A 196 2.92 -13.23 -8.27
N ASN A 197 2.17 -12.26 -7.73
CA ASN A 197 0.88 -12.52 -7.07
C ASN A 197 -0.32 -12.23 -8.00
N ASP A 198 -0.63 -13.17 -8.90
CA ASP A 198 -1.73 -13.00 -9.87
C ASP A 198 -3.15 -12.94 -9.25
N VAL A 199 -3.31 -13.25 -7.96
CA VAL A 199 -4.62 -13.34 -7.28
C VAL A 199 -5.27 -11.96 -7.12
N THR A 200 -4.49 -10.94 -6.75
CA THR A 200 -4.96 -9.56 -6.57
C THR A 200 -5.45 -8.99 -7.89
N TYR A 201 -4.62 -9.08 -8.93
CA TYR A 201 -4.97 -8.79 -10.32
C TYR A 201 -6.26 -9.51 -10.75
N ARG A 202 -6.35 -10.84 -10.56
CA ARG A 202 -7.52 -11.62 -10.99
C ARG A 202 -8.83 -11.14 -10.38
N ARG A 203 -8.83 -10.66 -9.13
CA ARG A 203 -10.02 -10.08 -8.49
C ARG A 203 -10.38 -8.71 -9.06
N MET A 204 -9.38 -7.86 -9.32
CA MET A 204 -9.60 -6.55 -9.93
C MET A 204 -10.12 -6.67 -11.38
N ASP A 205 -9.51 -7.50 -12.22
CA ASP A 205 -9.98 -7.77 -13.59
C ASP A 205 -11.40 -8.35 -13.61
N GLN A 206 -11.76 -9.24 -12.67
CA GLN A 206 -13.14 -9.73 -12.52
C GLN A 206 -14.13 -8.63 -12.14
N ALA A 207 -13.76 -7.72 -11.25
CA ALA A 207 -14.59 -6.58 -10.86
C ALA A 207 -14.81 -5.61 -12.04
N LEU A 208 -13.74 -5.24 -12.75
CA LEU A 208 -13.82 -4.38 -13.94
C LEU A 208 -14.68 -5.04 -15.04
N LYS A 209 -14.47 -6.33 -15.33
CA LYS A 209 -15.29 -7.10 -16.30
C LYS A 209 -16.77 -7.13 -15.92
N LYS A 210 -17.10 -7.33 -14.63
CA LYS A 210 -18.50 -7.27 -14.16
C LYS A 210 -19.11 -5.89 -14.42
N MET A 211 -18.37 -4.80 -14.25
CA MET A 211 -18.87 -3.46 -14.61
C MET A 211 -19.08 -3.29 -16.11
N THR A 212 -18.12 -3.68 -16.96
CA THR A 212 -18.28 -3.65 -18.42
C THR A 212 -19.52 -4.43 -18.87
N MET A 213 -19.74 -5.64 -18.34
CA MET A 213 -20.93 -6.45 -18.62
C MET A 213 -22.24 -5.83 -18.10
N THR A 214 -22.20 -5.07 -17.00
CA THR A 214 -23.38 -4.41 -16.43
C THR A 214 -23.77 -3.16 -17.21
N ILE A 215 -22.78 -2.45 -17.78
CA ILE A 215 -22.96 -1.31 -18.68
C ILE A 215 -23.42 -1.77 -20.07
N GLY A 216 -22.94 -2.93 -20.54
CA GLY A 216 -23.27 -3.51 -21.84
C GLY A 216 -22.31 -3.09 -22.95
N ASP A 217 -22.32 -3.88 -24.03
CA ASP A 217 -21.49 -3.67 -25.24
C ASP A 217 -22.09 -2.59 -26.17
N GLU A 218 -22.44 -1.40 -25.63
CA GLU A 218 -22.88 -0.25 -26.43
C GLU A 218 -21.70 0.41 -27.17
N TYR A 219 -21.12 -0.32 -28.13
CA TYR A 219 -20.06 0.16 -28.99
C TYR A 219 -20.57 1.25 -29.96
N GLY A 220 -20.21 2.49 -29.67
CA GLY A 220 -20.05 3.52 -30.69
C GLY A 220 -21.32 4.13 -31.28
N HIS A 221 -22.37 4.36 -30.48
CA HIS A 221 -23.47 5.26 -30.84
C HIS A 221 -23.38 6.57 -30.05
N ALA A 222 -22.94 7.65 -30.71
CA ALA A 222 -22.89 9.01 -30.16
C ALA A 222 -24.31 9.62 -30.06
N GLY A 223 -25.13 9.03 -29.19
CA GLY A 223 -26.56 9.34 -29.05
C GLY A 223 -27.29 8.40 -28.07
N ALA A 224 -26.58 7.70 -27.19
CA ALA A 224 -27.18 6.85 -26.16
C ALA A 224 -28.12 7.67 -25.26
N SER A 225 -29.42 7.38 -25.35
CA SER A 225 -30.43 8.06 -24.52
C SER A 225 -30.26 7.71 -23.04
N THR A 226 -30.81 8.55 -22.16
CA THR A 226 -30.68 8.43 -20.68
C THR A 226 -31.16 7.08 -20.10
N SER A 227 -31.86 6.27 -20.90
CA SER A 227 -32.32 4.92 -20.53
C SER A 227 -31.23 3.84 -20.51
N SER A 228 -30.06 4.05 -21.12
CA SER A 228 -28.99 3.03 -21.23
C SER A 228 -28.49 2.53 -19.86
N TYR A 229 -28.24 3.45 -18.92
CA TYR A 229 -27.69 3.14 -17.59
C TYR A 229 -28.72 2.71 -16.53
N ALA A 230 -29.80 2.04 -16.93
CA ALA A 230 -30.88 1.59 -16.02
C ALA A 230 -30.48 0.37 -15.16
N SER A 231 -29.46 -0.39 -15.57
CA SER A 231 -28.90 -1.53 -14.82
C SER A 231 -28.03 -1.13 -13.63
N LEU A 232 -27.59 0.13 -13.55
CA LEU A 232 -26.68 0.63 -12.53
C LEU A 232 -27.44 1.16 -11.31
N SER A 233 -27.02 0.73 -10.12
CA SER A 233 -27.48 1.31 -8.86
C SER A 233 -27.10 2.79 -8.74
N SER A 234 -27.86 3.56 -7.97
CA SER A 234 -27.58 4.98 -7.69
C SER A 234 -26.16 5.23 -7.18
N LEU A 235 -25.61 4.30 -6.38
CA LEU A 235 -24.21 4.35 -5.97
C LEU A 235 -23.25 4.21 -7.17
N GLN A 236 -23.43 3.21 -8.03
CA GLN A 236 -22.58 3.04 -9.23
C GLN A 236 -22.69 4.24 -10.18
N ARG A 237 -23.88 4.82 -10.34
CA ARG A 237 -24.12 5.99 -11.20
C ARG A 237 -23.41 7.25 -10.68
N ILE A 238 -23.47 7.52 -9.37
CA ILE A 238 -22.70 8.59 -8.71
C ILE A 238 -21.19 8.31 -8.82
N LEU A 239 -20.74 7.08 -8.58
CA LEU A 239 -19.32 6.74 -8.71
C LEU A 239 -18.77 6.93 -10.14
N LEU A 240 -19.63 6.93 -11.16
CA LEU A 240 -19.29 7.12 -12.57
C LEU A 240 -19.60 8.53 -13.11
N GLY A 241 -20.07 9.46 -12.27
CA GLY A 241 -20.44 10.82 -12.70
C GLY A 241 -21.65 10.87 -13.64
N LEU A 242 -22.48 9.83 -13.67
CA LEU A 242 -23.68 9.73 -14.52
C LEU A 242 -24.89 10.46 -13.91
N ASP A 243 -24.90 10.57 -12.57
CA ASP A 243 -25.82 11.42 -11.84
C ASP A 243 -25.15 12.74 -11.49
N GLY A 244 -25.95 13.82 -11.43
CA GLY A 244 -25.47 15.16 -11.11
C GLY A 244 -24.82 15.26 -9.72
N LYS A 245 -24.18 16.41 -9.45
CA LYS A 245 -23.49 16.67 -8.18
C LYS A 245 -24.42 16.34 -6.99
N PRO A 246 -24.04 15.42 -6.07
CA PRO A 246 -24.89 15.05 -4.95
C PRO A 246 -25.33 16.27 -4.13
N ALA A 247 -26.62 16.30 -3.76
CA ALA A 247 -27.13 17.31 -2.85
C ALA A 247 -26.42 17.21 -1.49
N LEU A 248 -26.24 18.35 -0.82
CA LEU A 248 -25.68 18.36 0.53
C LEU A 248 -26.59 17.56 1.49
N PRO A 249 -26.06 16.68 2.35
CA PRO A 249 -26.87 15.86 3.24
C PRO A 249 -27.71 16.69 4.22
N ALA A 250 -28.98 16.31 4.38
CA ALA A 250 -29.88 16.93 5.35
C ALA A 250 -29.52 16.50 6.79
N LEU A 251 -28.73 17.33 7.47
CA LEU A 251 -28.17 17.04 8.80
C LEU A 251 -29.22 16.99 9.92
N ASP A 252 -30.45 17.43 9.67
CA ASP A 252 -31.55 17.47 10.65
C ASP A 252 -31.82 16.10 11.29
N SER A 253 -31.72 15.04 10.48
CA SER A 253 -31.82 13.64 10.90
C SER A 253 -30.73 13.18 11.89
N VAL A 254 -29.65 13.94 12.04
CA VAL A 254 -28.45 13.57 12.82
C VAL A 254 -27.93 14.71 13.72
N GLN A 255 -28.69 15.79 13.94
CA GLN A 255 -28.29 16.87 14.86
C GLN A 255 -28.09 16.33 16.28
N ASN A 256 -29.10 15.64 16.81
CA ASN A 256 -29.17 15.09 18.17
C ASN A 256 -28.45 13.72 18.32
N LEU A 257 -27.38 13.49 17.57
CA LEU A 257 -26.62 12.23 17.62
C LEU A 257 -25.84 12.11 18.93
N GLN A 258 -26.17 11.12 19.77
CA GLN A 258 -25.37 10.77 20.94
C GLN A 258 -24.11 10.00 20.51
N PHE A 259 -22.93 10.63 20.59
CA PHE A 259 -21.66 9.97 20.29
C PHE A 259 -21.32 8.90 21.35
N PHE A 260 -20.67 7.80 20.95
CA PHE A 260 -20.14 6.80 21.88
C PHE A 260 -18.85 7.32 22.55
N ASN A 261 -17.95 7.93 21.76
CA ASN A 261 -16.76 8.60 22.26
C ASN A 261 -17.06 10.10 22.56
N PRO A 262 -17.02 10.54 23.84
CA PRO A 262 -17.29 11.95 24.17
C PRO A 262 -16.20 12.90 23.64
N ASN A 263 -14.95 12.43 23.55
CA ASN A 263 -13.74 13.23 23.33
C ASN A 263 -13.50 13.63 21.87
N LEU A 264 -14.42 13.29 20.95
CA LEU A 264 -14.32 13.67 19.54
C LEU A 264 -14.39 15.19 19.35
N ASN A 265 -13.55 15.76 18.49
CA ASN A 265 -13.56 17.21 18.21
C ASN A 265 -14.66 17.62 17.22
N GLY A 266 -14.78 18.93 16.95
CA GLY A 266 -15.78 19.48 16.03
C GLY A 266 -15.74 18.88 14.63
N SER A 267 -14.57 18.89 13.97
CA SER A 267 -14.40 18.36 12.61
C SER A 267 -14.73 16.86 12.50
N GLN A 268 -14.37 16.07 13.52
CA GLN A 268 -14.73 14.65 13.61
C GLN A 268 -16.25 14.47 13.75
N LYS A 269 -16.88 15.20 14.70
CA LYS A 269 -18.33 15.18 14.93
C LYS A 269 -19.13 15.65 13.71
N GLU A 270 -18.61 16.58 12.90
CA GLU A 270 -19.22 16.96 11.63
C GLU A 270 -19.06 15.85 10.57
N ALA A 271 -17.85 15.33 10.35
CA ALA A 271 -17.59 14.27 9.37
C ALA A 271 -18.45 13.01 9.61
N ILE A 272 -18.66 12.63 10.88
CA ILE A 272 -19.55 11.52 11.27
C ILE A 272 -21.00 11.83 10.90
N ARG A 273 -21.54 13.01 11.30
CA ARG A 273 -22.92 13.41 10.95
C ARG A 273 -23.11 13.46 9.43
N PHE A 274 -22.15 14.03 8.71
CA PHE A 274 -22.16 14.09 7.26
C PHE A 274 -22.22 12.69 6.62
N ALA A 275 -21.36 11.77 7.04
CA ALA A 275 -21.32 10.40 6.52
C ALA A 275 -22.57 9.56 6.87
N LEU A 276 -23.20 9.83 8.03
CA LEU A 276 -24.47 9.23 8.41
C LEU A 276 -25.64 9.76 7.54
N ALA A 277 -25.72 11.08 7.36
CA ALA A 277 -26.80 11.73 6.60
C ALA A 277 -26.67 11.55 5.07
N ALA A 278 -25.45 11.41 4.52
CA ALA A 278 -25.24 11.22 3.09
C ALA A 278 -25.93 9.95 2.58
N HIS A 279 -26.63 10.01 1.45
CA HIS A 279 -27.40 8.85 0.95
C HIS A 279 -26.51 7.71 0.44
N HIS A 280 -25.57 8.03 -0.47
CA HIS A 280 -24.80 7.01 -1.20
C HIS A 280 -23.27 7.13 -1.04
N LEU A 281 -22.71 8.34 -0.98
CA LEU A 281 -21.26 8.54 -0.96
C LEU A 281 -20.86 9.58 0.09
N ALA A 282 -19.85 9.24 0.88
CA ALA A 282 -19.13 10.19 1.73
C ALA A 282 -17.61 9.96 1.65
N LEU A 283 -16.84 11.05 1.69
CA LEU A 283 -15.38 11.04 1.77
C LEU A 283 -14.93 11.67 3.09
N ILE A 284 -14.10 10.98 3.86
CA ILE A 284 -13.47 11.50 5.07
C ILE A 284 -11.98 11.70 4.78
N HIS A 285 -11.60 12.94 4.49
CA HIS A 285 -10.20 13.33 4.34
C HIS A 285 -9.58 13.42 5.74
N GLY A 286 -8.67 12.49 6.05
CA GLY A 286 -8.01 12.39 7.35
C GLY A 286 -6.50 12.62 7.25
N PRO A 287 -6.03 13.88 7.29
CA PRO A 287 -4.61 14.26 7.35
C PRO A 287 -3.85 13.61 8.53
N PRO A 288 -2.50 13.67 8.53
CA PRO A 288 -1.65 13.11 9.59
C PRO A 288 -2.08 13.55 11.00
N GLY A 289 -2.14 12.60 11.94
CA GLY A 289 -2.47 12.87 13.34
C GLY A 289 -3.94 13.21 13.64
N THR A 290 -4.84 13.36 12.66
CA THR A 290 -6.22 13.88 12.86
C THR A 290 -7.23 12.91 13.47
N GLY A 291 -6.81 11.70 13.82
CA GLY A 291 -7.70 10.69 14.44
C GLY A 291 -8.69 10.04 13.48
N LYS A 292 -8.40 9.99 12.17
CA LYS A 292 -9.18 9.29 11.12
C LYS A 292 -9.77 7.96 11.60
N THR A 293 -8.95 7.03 12.11
CA THR A 293 -9.41 5.72 12.57
C THR A 293 -10.39 5.81 13.75
N TYR A 294 -10.23 6.73 14.71
CA TYR A 294 -11.21 6.95 15.78
C TYR A 294 -12.55 7.45 15.25
N THR A 295 -12.51 8.33 14.24
CA THR A 295 -13.69 8.82 13.52
C THR A 295 -14.43 7.67 12.83
N LEU A 296 -13.69 6.70 12.29
CA LEU A 296 -14.25 5.49 11.68
C LEU A 296 -14.84 4.51 12.71
N ILE A 297 -14.22 4.32 13.89
CA ILE A 297 -14.81 3.47 14.95
C ILE A 297 -16.17 4.01 15.37
N GLU A 298 -16.25 5.31 15.66
CA GLU A 298 -17.51 5.97 16.00
C GLU A 298 -18.55 5.82 14.87
N LEU A 299 -18.16 6.08 13.62
CA LEU A 299 -19.05 5.96 12.47
C LEU A 299 -19.57 4.52 12.26
N ILE A 300 -18.73 3.51 12.45
CA ILE A 300 -19.14 2.09 12.45
C ILE A 300 -20.20 1.86 13.52
N LEU A 301 -19.93 2.25 14.77
CA LEU A 301 -20.87 2.04 15.89
C LEU A 301 -22.20 2.77 15.69
N GLN A 302 -22.21 3.93 15.04
CA GLN A 302 -23.44 4.65 14.69
C GLN A 302 -24.23 3.94 13.57
N PHE A 303 -23.58 3.39 12.55
CA PHE A 303 -24.26 2.54 11.55
C PHE A 303 -24.84 1.27 12.19
N LEU A 304 -24.10 0.63 13.12
CA LEU A 304 -24.61 -0.52 13.87
C LEU A 304 -25.83 -0.17 14.73
N ARG A 305 -25.85 1.03 15.35
CA ARG A 305 -27.02 1.54 16.08
C ARG A 305 -28.23 1.78 15.17
N GLN A 306 -28.02 2.12 13.90
CA GLN A 306 -29.05 2.17 12.86
C GLN A 306 -29.46 0.78 12.34
N GLY A 307 -28.95 -0.32 12.92
CA GLY A 307 -29.23 -1.69 12.52
C GLY A 307 -28.54 -2.13 11.22
N GLN A 308 -27.67 -1.30 10.65
CA GLN A 308 -27.01 -1.56 9.36
C GLN A 308 -25.83 -2.52 9.52
N ARG A 309 -25.63 -3.40 8.54
CA ARG A 309 -24.49 -4.32 8.49
C ARG A 309 -23.35 -3.73 7.67
N VAL A 310 -22.16 -3.67 8.25
CA VAL A 310 -21.01 -2.92 7.71
C VAL A 310 -19.92 -3.88 7.21
N LEU A 311 -19.40 -3.62 6.01
CA LEU A 311 -18.14 -4.17 5.54
C LEU A 311 -17.05 -3.10 5.65
N VAL A 312 -16.00 -3.38 6.40
CA VAL A 312 -14.80 -2.53 6.46
C VAL A 312 -13.70 -3.13 5.58
N CYS A 313 -13.08 -2.29 4.77
CA CYS A 313 -12.03 -2.62 3.83
C CYS A 313 -10.80 -1.71 4.02
N GLY A 314 -9.65 -2.18 3.56
CA GLY A 314 -8.44 -1.37 3.41
C GLY A 314 -7.43 -2.01 2.44
N PRO A 315 -6.45 -1.26 1.92
CA PRO A 315 -5.46 -1.79 0.99
C PRO A 315 -4.49 -2.78 1.65
N SER A 316 -4.07 -2.52 2.89
CA SER A 316 -3.12 -3.34 3.66
C SER A 316 -3.82 -4.14 4.77
N ASN A 317 -3.13 -5.12 5.36
CA ASN A 317 -3.66 -5.80 6.56
C ASN A 317 -3.64 -4.88 7.79
N ILE A 318 -2.61 -4.04 7.93
CA ILE A 318 -2.41 -3.17 9.10
C ILE A 318 -3.54 -2.15 9.21
N SER A 319 -3.97 -1.51 8.11
CA SER A 319 -5.08 -0.54 8.17
C SER A 319 -6.40 -1.19 8.63
N VAL A 320 -6.64 -2.45 8.28
CA VAL A 320 -7.84 -3.21 8.67
C VAL A 320 -7.73 -3.68 10.13
N ASP A 321 -6.56 -4.16 10.53
CA ASP A 321 -6.29 -4.68 11.87
C ASP A 321 -6.34 -3.59 12.94
N ASN A 322 -5.84 -2.39 12.64
CA ASN A 322 -5.96 -1.20 13.48
C ASN A 322 -7.43 -0.82 13.76
N ILE A 323 -8.34 -1.11 12.83
CA ILE A 323 -9.79 -0.94 13.03
C ILE A 323 -10.35 -2.07 13.90
N VAL A 324 -9.95 -3.33 13.67
CA VAL A 324 -10.38 -4.46 14.52
C VAL A 324 -10.03 -4.20 15.98
N GLU A 325 -8.77 -3.90 16.27
CA GLU A 325 -8.27 -3.70 17.63
C GLU A 325 -9.05 -2.60 18.36
N ARG A 326 -9.20 -1.41 17.74
CA ARG A 326 -9.92 -0.29 18.36
C ARG A 326 -11.43 -0.54 18.46
N LEU A 327 -12.03 -1.27 17.52
CA LEU A 327 -13.44 -1.64 17.59
C LEU A 327 -13.71 -2.62 18.74
N VAL A 328 -12.82 -3.60 18.95
CA VAL A 328 -12.89 -4.56 20.07
C VAL A 328 -12.70 -3.84 21.41
N LEU A 329 -11.73 -2.92 21.51
CA LEU A 329 -11.51 -2.13 22.73
C LEU A 329 -12.68 -1.18 23.05
N THR A 330 -13.34 -0.62 22.04
CA THR A 330 -14.44 0.36 22.22
C THR A 330 -15.80 -0.33 22.43
N SER A 331 -15.99 -1.54 21.86
CA SER A 331 -17.26 -2.27 21.90
C SER A 331 -17.04 -3.78 21.86
N PRO A 332 -16.55 -4.40 22.95
CA PRO A 332 -16.22 -5.84 23.01
C PRO A 332 -17.37 -6.78 22.63
N GLN A 333 -18.61 -6.33 22.83
CA GLN A 333 -19.84 -7.06 22.52
C GLN A 333 -20.22 -7.07 21.03
N THR A 334 -19.49 -6.38 20.16
CA THR A 334 -19.80 -6.35 18.72
C THR A 334 -19.35 -7.64 18.05
N GLU A 335 -20.29 -8.40 17.48
CA GLU A 335 -19.99 -9.57 16.65
C GLU A 335 -19.25 -9.17 15.37
N ILE A 336 -17.93 -9.39 15.31
CA ILE A 336 -17.08 -9.07 14.18
C ILE A 336 -16.35 -10.30 13.60
N VAL A 337 -16.07 -10.27 12.30
CA VAL A 337 -15.26 -11.31 11.61
C VAL A 337 -14.19 -10.66 10.73
N ARG A 338 -12.91 -10.99 10.99
CA ARG A 338 -11.76 -10.58 10.18
C ARG A 338 -11.43 -11.64 9.11
N LEU A 339 -11.61 -11.26 7.85
CA LEU A 339 -11.27 -12.06 6.66
C LEU A 339 -9.80 -11.85 6.28
N GLY A 340 -8.96 -12.80 6.66
CA GLY A 340 -7.53 -12.83 6.31
C GLY A 340 -6.89 -14.12 6.80
N HIS A 341 -5.69 -14.44 6.30
CA HIS A 341 -4.95 -15.58 6.83
C HIS A 341 -4.33 -15.20 8.19
N PRO A 342 -4.51 -15.97 9.28
CA PRO A 342 -4.13 -15.55 10.64
C PRO A 342 -2.69 -15.03 10.78
N ALA A 343 -1.69 -15.67 10.17
CA ALA A 343 -0.29 -15.20 10.25
C ALA A 343 0.04 -13.98 9.34
N ARG A 344 -0.97 -13.27 8.84
CA ARG A 344 -0.87 -11.90 8.28
C ARG A 344 -1.47 -10.84 9.22
N LEU A 345 -2.03 -11.25 10.36
CA LEU A 345 -2.80 -10.40 11.25
C LEU A 345 -2.00 -10.03 12.51
N LEU A 346 -2.31 -8.88 13.11
CA LEU A 346 -1.79 -8.51 14.43
C LEU A 346 -2.24 -9.52 15.52
N PRO A 347 -1.41 -9.79 16.56
CA PRO A 347 -1.74 -10.78 17.59
C PRO A 347 -3.10 -10.58 18.27
N ALA A 348 -3.45 -9.33 18.61
CA ALA A 348 -4.74 -8.98 19.22
C ALA A 348 -5.95 -9.29 18.30
N VAL A 349 -5.74 -9.33 16.99
CA VAL A 349 -6.79 -9.52 15.97
C VAL A 349 -7.04 -11.00 15.67
N LEU A 350 -6.13 -11.91 16.05
CA LEU A 350 -6.20 -13.35 15.74
C LEU A 350 -7.51 -14.01 16.17
N ASN A 351 -8.01 -13.68 17.36
CA ASN A 351 -9.24 -14.27 17.93
C ASN A 351 -10.51 -13.93 17.12
N HIS A 352 -10.48 -12.84 16.35
CA HIS A 352 -11.57 -12.40 15.49
C HIS A 352 -11.41 -12.88 14.04
N SER A 353 -10.34 -13.59 13.72
CA SER A 353 -10.10 -14.11 12.37
C SER A 353 -11.02 -15.27 12.03
N LEU A 354 -11.54 -15.31 10.79
CA LEU A 354 -12.49 -16.33 10.35
C LEU A 354 -11.96 -17.75 10.59
N GLU A 355 -10.68 -18.01 10.33
CA GLU A 355 -10.08 -19.35 10.51
C GLU A 355 -9.96 -19.76 11.99
N VAL A 356 -9.83 -18.81 12.93
CA VAL A 356 -9.87 -19.12 14.37
C VAL A 356 -11.32 -19.37 14.80
N LEU A 357 -12.26 -18.50 14.40
CA LEU A 357 -13.68 -18.63 14.71
C LEU A 357 -14.31 -19.94 14.17
N THR A 358 -13.88 -20.42 12.99
CA THR A 358 -14.30 -21.72 12.44
C THR A 358 -13.67 -22.94 13.14
N LYS A 359 -12.79 -22.73 14.13
CA LYS A 359 -12.19 -23.78 14.97
C LYS A 359 -12.63 -23.71 16.43
N THR A 360 -12.98 -22.53 16.93
CA THR A 360 -13.31 -22.28 18.35
C THR A 360 -14.81 -22.11 18.65
N SER A 361 -15.65 -21.81 17.66
CA SER A 361 -17.11 -21.74 17.87
C SER A 361 -17.73 -23.12 18.11
N GLU A 362 -18.87 -23.20 18.77
CA GLU A 362 -19.57 -24.48 19.07
C GLU A 362 -19.86 -25.30 17.79
N ALA A 363 -20.18 -24.61 16.69
CA ALA A 363 -20.38 -25.22 15.36
C ALA A 363 -19.10 -25.77 14.71
N ALA A 364 -17.92 -25.54 15.31
CA ALA A 364 -16.64 -26.04 14.81
C ALA A 364 -16.37 -27.50 15.16
N ALA A 365 -16.98 -28.05 16.22
CA ALA A 365 -16.75 -29.45 16.64
C ALA A 365 -16.97 -30.44 15.47
N ILE A 366 -18.13 -30.31 14.83
CA ILE A 366 -18.58 -31.10 13.66
C ILE A 366 -17.63 -30.97 12.44
N VAL A 367 -16.83 -29.90 12.37
CA VAL A 367 -15.83 -29.64 11.32
C VAL A 367 -14.45 -30.18 11.74
N ASN A 368 -14.11 -30.09 13.03
CA ASN A 368 -12.86 -30.60 13.60
C ASN A 368 -12.81 -32.15 13.57
N ASP A 369 -13.94 -32.84 13.78
CA ASP A 369 -14.02 -34.30 13.71
C ASP A 369 -13.61 -34.83 12.33
N VAL A 370 -14.20 -34.27 11.25
CA VAL A 370 -13.89 -34.67 9.87
C VAL A 370 -12.46 -34.26 9.49
N ARG A 371 -11.94 -33.14 10.03
CA ARG A 371 -10.51 -32.78 9.85
C ARG A 371 -9.60 -33.84 10.46
N ALA A 372 -9.90 -34.31 11.67
CA ALA A 372 -9.12 -35.34 12.35
C ALA A 372 -9.17 -36.69 11.59
N GLU A 373 -10.31 -37.05 11.01
CA GLU A 373 -10.41 -38.23 10.16
C GLU A 373 -9.56 -38.12 8.89
N ILE A 374 -9.62 -37.00 8.17
CA ILE A 374 -8.77 -36.74 6.98
C ILE A 374 -7.29 -36.81 7.37
N ASP A 375 -6.88 -36.13 8.43
CA ASP A 375 -5.47 -36.10 8.86
C ASP A 375 -4.98 -37.49 9.33
N ASN A 376 -5.86 -38.34 9.84
CA ASN A 376 -5.54 -39.74 10.17
C ASN A 376 -5.46 -40.64 8.94
N LYS A 377 -6.30 -40.43 7.91
CA LYS A 377 -6.17 -41.10 6.59
C LYS A 377 -4.90 -40.65 5.87
N LEU A 378 -4.53 -39.36 5.91
CA LEU A 378 -3.27 -38.88 5.35
C LEU A 378 -2.05 -39.56 6.00
N LYS A 379 -2.06 -39.75 7.33
CA LYS A 379 -1.01 -40.48 8.08
C LYS A 379 -0.94 -41.99 7.77
N SER A 380 -1.92 -42.59 7.08
CA SER A 380 -1.83 -44.00 6.65
C SER A 380 -1.20 -44.16 5.26
N ILE A 381 -1.12 -43.11 4.44
CA ILE A 381 -0.53 -43.16 3.09
C ILE A 381 0.95 -43.61 3.14
N SER A 382 1.73 -43.11 4.11
CA SER A 382 3.13 -43.50 4.31
C SER A 382 3.31 -44.94 4.79
N LYS A 383 2.25 -45.58 5.31
CA LYS A 383 2.24 -46.98 5.77
C LYS A 383 1.75 -47.95 4.70
N ALA A 384 1.14 -47.45 3.63
CA ALA A 384 0.56 -48.25 2.57
C ALA A 384 1.63 -48.90 1.68
N LYS A 385 1.57 -50.23 1.62
CA LYS A 385 2.54 -51.12 0.97
C LYS A 385 2.25 -51.34 -0.52
N SER A 386 1.05 -50.99 -0.99
CA SER A 386 0.65 -51.14 -2.40
C SER A 386 0.14 -49.84 -3.02
N GLY A 387 0.41 -49.62 -4.31
CA GLY A 387 -0.22 -48.53 -5.08
C GLY A 387 -1.74 -48.62 -5.14
N LYS A 388 -2.32 -49.84 -5.06
CA LYS A 388 -3.78 -50.04 -5.00
C LYS A 388 -4.35 -49.57 -3.65
N GLU A 389 -3.63 -49.83 -2.56
CA GLU A 389 -3.97 -49.41 -1.20
C GLU A 389 -3.89 -47.87 -1.07
N ARG A 390 -2.81 -47.26 -1.56
CA ARG A 390 -2.67 -45.79 -1.65
C ARG A 390 -3.83 -45.16 -2.44
N ARG A 391 -4.22 -45.75 -3.57
CA ARG A 391 -5.32 -45.24 -4.41
C ARG A 391 -6.68 -45.27 -3.70
N LEU A 392 -6.94 -46.27 -2.86
CA LEU A 392 -8.16 -46.31 -2.02
C LEU A 392 -8.13 -45.21 -0.97
N ILE A 393 -7.01 -45.03 -0.25
CA ILE A 393 -6.87 -43.96 0.75
C ILE A 393 -7.05 -42.57 0.12
N TYR A 394 -6.54 -42.35 -1.10
CA TYR A 394 -6.79 -41.11 -1.85
C TYR A 394 -8.27 -40.89 -2.23
N GLN A 395 -9.03 -41.96 -2.50
CA GLN A 395 -10.47 -41.85 -2.74
C GLN A 395 -11.22 -41.49 -1.45
N ASP A 396 -10.95 -42.19 -0.34
CA ASP A 396 -11.53 -41.87 0.98
C ASP A 396 -11.28 -40.41 1.35
N VAL A 397 -10.03 -39.93 1.20
CA VAL A 397 -9.64 -38.55 1.49
C VAL A 397 -10.36 -37.55 0.57
N LYS A 398 -10.65 -37.90 -0.69
CA LYS A 398 -11.37 -37.02 -1.63
C LYS A 398 -12.85 -36.88 -1.25
N GLU A 399 -13.47 -37.96 -0.79
CA GLU A 399 -14.86 -37.97 -0.32
C GLU A 399 -15.00 -37.23 1.02
N LEU A 400 -14.14 -37.52 2.02
CA LEU A 400 -14.08 -36.79 3.28
C LEU A 400 -13.78 -35.29 3.08
N ARG A 401 -12.89 -34.92 2.16
CA ARG A 401 -12.63 -33.51 1.79
C ARG A 401 -13.87 -32.83 1.22
N ARG A 402 -14.73 -33.53 0.48
CA ARG A 402 -15.99 -32.96 -0.01
C ARG A 402 -16.92 -32.65 1.16
N GLU A 403 -17.15 -33.61 2.05
CA GLU A 403 -17.99 -33.39 3.24
C GLU A 403 -17.42 -32.29 4.14
N PHE A 404 -16.11 -32.29 4.39
CA PHE A 404 -15.43 -31.25 5.16
C PHE A 404 -15.71 -29.85 4.57
N ARG A 405 -15.56 -29.68 3.25
CA ARG A 405 -15.82 -28.41 2.55
C ARG A 405 -17.29 -27.98 2.66
N ASP A 406 -18.23 -28.92 2.59
CA ASP A 406 -19.66 -28.63 2.70
C ASP A 406 -20.12 -28.34 4.15
N ARG A 407 -19.49 -28.95 5.16
CA ARG A 407 -19.69 -28.64 6.59
C ARG A 407 -19.06 -27.29 6.95
N GLU A 408 -17.78 -27.09 6.61
CA GLU A 408 -17.04 -25.85 6.88
C GLU A 408 -17.70 -24.64 6.22
N TRP A 409 -18.21 -24.77 4.99
CA TRP A 409 -18.94 -23.70 4.31
C TRP A 409 -20.19 -23.24 5.09
N LYS A 410 -20.97 -24.17 5.64
CA LYS A 410 -22.15 -23.84 6.47
C LYS A 410 -21.75 -23.09 7.74
N THR A 411 -20.65 -23.50 8.38
CA THR A 411 -20.11 -22.80 9.56
C THR A 411 -19.59 -21.41 9.21
N VAL A 412 -18.87 -21.24 8.09
CA VAL A 412 -18.40 -19.94 7.58
C VAL A 412 -19.55 -18.99 7.25
N ASP A 413 -20.54 -19.46 6.48
CA ASP A 413 -21.69 -18.65 6.09
C ASP A 413 -22.54 -18.24 7.30
N GLY A 414 -22.76 -19.17 8.23
CA GLY A 414 -23.47 -18.92 9.49
C GLY A 414 -22.73 -18.01 10.47
N LEU A 415 -21.39 -18.01 10.50
CA LEU A 415 -20.60 -17.04 11.26
C LEU A 415 -20.72 -15.64 10.64
N LEU A 416 -20.56 -15.56 9.31
CA LEU A 416 -20.65 -14.29 8.60
C LEU A 416 -22.05 -13.67 8.73
N ARG A 417 -23.14 -14.41 8.45
CA ARG A 417 -24.52 -13.86 8.50
C ARG A 417 -24.93 -13.30 9.86
N ARG A 418 -24.35 -13.79 10.97
CA ARG A 418 -24.58 -13.23 12.31
C ARG A 418 -23.81 -11.92 12.51
N SER A 419 -22.51 -11.93 12.17
CA SER A 419 -21.60 -10.79 12.38
C SER A 419 -22.13 -9.48 11.80
N LYS A 420 -22.04 -8.43 12.61
CA LYS A 420 -22.50 -7.07 12.32
C LYS A 420 -21.47 -6.26 11.55
N VAL A 421 -20.19 -6.56 11.76
CA VAL A 421 -19.07 -6.01 10.98
C VAL A 421 -18.22 -7.15 10.41
N VAL A 422 -17.99 -7.12 9.10
CA VAL A 422 -16.97 -7.95 8.46
C VAL A 422 -15.81 -7.05 8.06
N LEU A 423 -14.57 -7.47 8.31
CA LEU A 423 -13.37 -6.68 8.08
C LEU A 423 -12.41 -7.44 7.15
N ALA A 424 -11.99 -6.85 6.05
CA ALA A 424 -11.17 -7.50 5.03
C ALA A 424 -10.15 -6.54 4.41
N THR A 425 -9.12 -7.05 3.72
CA THR A 425 -8.45 -6.19 2.71
C THR A 425 -9.35 -6.06 1.48
N LEU A 426 -9.18 -5.00 0.67
CA LEU A 426 -9.94 -4.80 -0.57
C LEU A 426 -9.94 -6.06 -1.48
N HIS A 427 -8.78 -6.72 -1.57
CA HIS A 427 -8.62 -7.98 -2.29
C HIS A 427 -9.20 -9.19 -1.53
N GLY A 428 -9.16 -9.22 -0.20
CA GLY A 428 -9.77 -10.27 0.62
C GLY A 428 -11.30 -10.22 0.62
N ALA A 429 -11.87 -9.03 0.43
CA ALA A 429 -13.29 -8.77 0.32
C ALA A 429 -13.92 -9.52 -0.88
N GLY A 430 -13.19 -9.67 -1.98
CA GLY A 430 -13.57 -10.51 -3.14
C GLY A 430 -13.32 -12.02 -2.96
N GLY A 431 -13.34 -12.53 -1.72
CA GLY A 431 -13.19 -13.95 -1.42
C GLY A 431 -14.39 -14.79 -1.85
N LYS A 432 -14.28 -16.13 -1.79
CA LYS A 432 -15.44 -17.02 -1.99
C LYS A 432 -16.47 -16.82 -0.86
N GLN A 433 -15.97 -16.61 0.36
CA GLN A 433 -16.71 -16.54 1.62
C GLN A 433 -17.76 -15.42 1.67
N THR A 434 -17.55 -14.34 0.92
CA THR A 434 -18.38 -13.13 0.89
C THR A 434 -19.41 -13.10 -0.24
N LYS A 435 -19.31 -14.02 -1.21
CA LYS A 435 -20.04 -13.99 -2.49
C LYS A 435 -21.57 -13.91 -2.37
N ASP A 436 -22.13 -14.44 -1.30
CA ASP A 436 -23.57 -14.49 -1.04
C ASP A 436 -23.94 -13.78 0.29
N GLN A 437 -23.14 -12.77 0.66
CA GLN A 437 -23.30 -11.92 1.83
C GLN A 437 -23.78 -10.51 1.41
N GLU A 438 -24.54 -9.84 2.27
CA GLU A 438 -25.11 -8.52 1.99
C GLU A 438 -24.70 -7.49 3.06
N PHE A 439 -24.38 -6.28 2.62
CA PHE A 439 -23.93 -5.18 3.47
C PHE A 439 -24.62 -3.88 3.03
N ASP A 440 -25.10 -3.10 4.00
CA ASP A 440 -25.71 -1.79 3.73
C ASP A 440 -24.64 -0.75 3.36
N VAL A 441 -23.53 -0.80 4.09
CA VAL A 441 -22.43 0.17 4.01
C VAL A 441 -21.11 -0.55 3.76
N VAL A 442 -20.34 -0.07 2.80
CA VAL A 442 -18.90 -0.34 2.69
C VAL A 442 -18.13 0.87 3.20
N ILE A 443 -17.15 0.64 4.06
CA ILE A 443 -16.17 1.62 4.50
C ILE A 443 -14.81 1.18 3.97
N VAL A 444 -14.05 2.07 3.33
CA VAL A 444 -12.65 1.81 2.93
C VAL A 444 -11.76 2.80 3.68
N ASP A 445 -10.90 2.31 4.58
CA ASP A 445 -9.82 3.11 5.16
C ASP A 445 -8.55 3.02 4.30
N GLU A 446 -7.71 4.04 4.40
CA GLU A 446 -6.57 4.30 3.51
C GLU A 446 -6.91 4.26 2.01
N ALA A 447 -8.10 4.76 1.63
CA ALA A 447 -8.54 4.87 0.24
C ALA A 447 -7.66 5.76 -0.66
N GLY A 448 -6.78 6.58 -0.07
CA GLY A 448 -5.73 7.32 -0.78
C GLY A 448 -4.51 6.49 -1.21
N GLN A 449 -4.34 5.28 -0.65
CA GLN A 449 -3.30 4.31 -1.01
C GLN A 449 -3.86 3.15 -1.88
N ALA A 450 -5.09 3.27 -2.38
CA ALA A 450 -5.80 2.19 -3.05
C ALA A 450 -5.98 2.47 -4.54
N VAL A 451 -5.38 1.61 -5.40
CA VAL A 451 -5.67 1.62 -6.85
C VAL A 451 -7.17 1.49 -7.07
N GLU A 452 -7.73 2.31 -7.97
CA GLU A 452 -9.17 2.35 -8.17
C GLU A 452 -9.82 0.97 -8.49
N PRO A 453 -9.21 0.09 -9.32
CA PRO A 453 -9.73 -1.26 -9.55
C PRO A 453 -9.91 -2.10 -8.27
N ALA A 454 -9.12 -1.89 -7.21
CA ALA A 454 -9.27 -2.59 -5.94
C ALA A 454 -10.51 -2.11 -5.16
N CYS A 455 -10.86 -0.82 -5.26
CA CYS A 455 -12.06 -0.26 -4.63
C CYS A 455 -13.36 -0.78 -5.25
N TRP A 456 -13.34 -1.19 -6.52
CA TRP A 456 -14.49 -1.84 -7.17
C TRP A 456 -14.73 -3.29 -6.71
N VAL A 457 -13.73 -3.98 -6.15
CA VAL A 457 -13.87 -5.38 -5.67
C VAL A 457 -14.96 -5.54 -4.59
N PRO A 458 -14.94 -4.80 -3.45
CA PRO A 458 -15.98 -4.93 -2.44
C PRO A 458 -17.34 -4.42 -2.91
N LEU A 459 -17.40 -3.41 -3.78
CA LEU A 459 -18.64 -2.82 -4.29
C LEU A 459 -19.48 -3.76 -5.15
N LEU A 460 -18.88 -4.87 -5.61
CA LEU A 460 -19.48 -5.79 -6.58
C LEU A 460 -19.58 -7.22 -6.06
N MET A 461 -19.26 -7.47 -4.79
CA MET A 461 -19.32 -8.82 -4.19
C MET A 461 -20.73 -9.35 -3.97
N SER A 462 -21.71 -8.44 -3.87
CA SER A 462 -23.06 -8.74 -3.39
C SER A 462 -23.75 -9.82 -4.22
N GLY A 463 -24.56 -10.64 -3.53
CA GLY A 463 -25.28 -11.78 -4.10
C GLY A 463 -26.37 -11.39 -5.11
N LYS A 464 -27.22 -12.37 -5.48
CA LYS A 464 -28.30 -12.17 -6.46
C LYS A 464 -29.48 -11.35 -5.90
N GLY A 465 -29.28 -10.05 -5.74
CA GLY A 465 -30.31 -9.09 -5.33
C GLY A 465 -29.76 -7.96 -4.46
N GLY A 466 -28.84 -8.29 -3.54
CA GLY A 466 -28.18 -7.32 -2.67
C GLY A 466 -27.43 -6.24 -3.46
N THR A 467 -27.64 -4.99 -3.07
CA THR A 467 -26.93 -3.81 -3.60
C THR A 467 -26.41 -3.00 -2.43
N ILE A 468 -25.13 -2.63 -2.45
CA ILE A 468 -24.53 -1.77 -1.43
C ILE A 468 -25.14 -0.37 -1.55
N LYS A 469 -25.74 0.11 -0.46
CA LYS A 469 -26.52 1.34 -0.45
C LYS A 469 -25.62 2.57 -0.30
N LYS A 470 -24.54 2.43 0.47
CA LYS A 470 -23.60 3.50 0.82
C LYS A 470 -22.14 3.06 0.76
N LEU A 471 -21.28 3.96 0.29
CA LEU A 471 -19.84 3.89 0.37
C LEU A 471 -19.30 5.06 1.21
N VAL A 472 -18.42 4.77 2.16
CA VAL A 472 -17.57 5.77 2.83
C VAL A 472 -16.12 5.48 2.45
N LEU A 473 -15.43 6.45 1.84
CA LEU A 473 -13.99 6.37 1.61
C LEU A 473 -13.27 7.28 2.59
N ALA A 474 -12.32 6.75 3.35
CA ALA A 474 -11.49 7.50 4.27
C ALA A 474 -10.01 7.35 3.91
N GLY A 475 -9.25 8.43 4.02
CA GLY A 475 -7.84 8.43 3.63
C GLY A 475 -7.31 9.84 3.41
N ASP A 476 -6.14 9.91 2.77
CA ASP A 476 -5.51 11.18 2.44
C ASP A 476 -4.75 11.10 1.11
N HIS A 477 -5.31 11.72 0.08
CA HIS A 477 -4.72 11.88 -1.25
C HIS A 477 -3.48 12.80 -1.32
N LEU A 478 -3.02 13.36 -0.20
CA LEU A 478 -1.79 14.17 -0.11
C LEU A 478 -0.64 13.41 0.55
N GLN A 479 -0.90 12.21 1.09
CA GLN A 479 0.12 11.20 1.40
C GLN A 479 0.28 10.26 0.19
N LEU A 480 1.18 9.27 0.31
CA LEU A 480 1.60 8.42 -0.83
C LEU A 480 0.43 7.82 -1.62
N PRO A 481 0.51 7.80 -2.97
CA PRO A 481 -0.41 7.05 -3.81
C PRO A 481 -0.18 5.53 -3.64
N PRO A 482 -1.04 4.66 -4.20
CA PRO A 482 -0.67 3.27 -4.42
C PRO A 482 0.61 3.17 -5.27
N THR A 483 1.50 2.24 -4.92
CA THR A 483 2.68 1.93 -5.73
C THR A 483 2.28 1.26 -7.06
N VAL A 484 2.83 1.73 -8.17
CA VAL A 484 2.54 1.26 -9.55
C VAL A 484 3.88 1.17 -10.30
N LYS A 485 4.23 0.00 -10.86
CA LYS A 485 5.50 -0.25 -11.56
C LYS A 485 5.42 -0.06 -13.08
N GLY A 486 4.25 -0.30 -13.67
CA GLY A 486 4.04 -0.36 -15.12
C GLY A 486 4.18 0.98 -15.84
N GLU A 487 4.21 2.10 -15.11
CA GLU A 487 4.41 3.44 -15.67
C GLU A 487 5.90 3.76 -15.88
N GLU A 488 6.80 3.25 -15.03
CA GLU A 488 8.27 3.45 -15.16
C GLU A 488 8.84 2.75 -16.39
N ILE A 489 8.40 1.50 -16.63
CA ILE A 489 8.84 0.67 -17.76
C ILE A 489 8.48 1.30 -19.12
N SER A 490 7.54 2.25 -19.19
CA SER A 490 7.15 2.94 -20.43
C SER A 490 8.28 3.70 -21.13
N LYS A 491 9.40 3.95 -20.45
CA LYS A 491 10.62 4.58 -21.02
C LYS A 491 11.69 3.56 -21.48
N GLY A 492 11.54 2.27 -21.16
CA GLY A 492 12.46 1.19 -21.53
C GLY A 492 12.01 0.41 -22.77
N GLN A 493 12.95 -0.04 -23.60
CA GLN A 493 12.63 -0.71 -24.88
C GLN A 493 12.33 -2.22 -24.75
N ASP A 494 11.34 -2.65 -25.56
CA ASP A 494 11.08 -4.00 -26.11
C ASP A 494 11.64 -5.23 -25.32
N ALA A 495 10.78 -5.85 -24.48
CA ALA A 495 11.01 -7.18 -23.93
C ALA A 495 9.80 -8.12 -24.13
N ASN A 496 9.95 -9.08 -25.05
CA ASN A 496 9.16 -10.30 -25.21
C ASN A 496 7.65 -10.17 -25.55
N LYS A 497 7.35 -10.04 -26.86
CA LYS A 497 5.99 -9.95 -27.42
C LYS A 497 5.16 -11.25 -27.28
N LYS A 498 4.44 -11.39 -26.18
CA LYS A 498 3.00 -11.71 -26.29
C LYS A 498 2.28 -10.42 -26.68
N ARG A 499 1.30 -10.50 -27.59
CA ARG A 499 0.45 -9.35 -27.96
C ARG A 499 -0.47 -8.98 -26.79
N ILE A 500 0.03 -8.16 -25.86
CA ILE A 500 -0.82 -7.26 -25.08
C ILE A 500 -1.44 -6.31 -26.09
N LYS A 501 -2.77 -6.21 -26.11
CA LYS A 501 -3.46 -5.23 -26.98
C LYS A 501 -3.09 -3.84 -26.52
N THR A 502 -2.78 -2.94 -27.45
CA THR A 502 -2.52 -1.56 -27.05
C THR A 502 -3.82 -0.94 -26.54
N LEU A 503 -3.69 0.04 -25.64
CA LEU A 503 -4.86 0.83 -25.21
C LEU A 503 -5.57 1.47 -26.42
N GLU A 504 -4.83 1.76 -27.48
CA GLU A 504 -5.36 2.27 -28.76
C GLU A 504 -6.21 1.22 -29.49
N GLU A 505 -5.76 -0.04 -29.58
CA GLU A 505 -6.53 -1.14 -30.18
C GLU A 505 -7.87 -1.37 -29.44
N ASP A 506 -7.90 -1.22 -28.12
CA ASP A 506 -9.13 -1.41 -27.33
C ASP A 506 -10.03 -0.16 -27.27
N LEU A 507 -9.47 1.06 -27.24
CA LEU A 507 -10.25 2.30 -27.36
C LEU A 507 -10.82 2.52 -28.78
N ALA A 508 -10.12 2.10 -29.84
CA ALA A 508 -10.58 2.27 -31.22
C ALA A 508 -11.93 1.59 -31.50
N LYS A 509 -12.28 0.55 -30.73
CA LYS A 509 -13.58 -0.14 -30.81
C LYS A 509 -14.75 0.74 -30.36
N LEU A 510 -14.49 1.72 -29.48
CA LEU A 510 -15.51 2.54 -28.82
C LEU A 510 -15.92 3.78 -29.64
N ASN A 511 -15.31 4.03 -30.81
CA ASN A 511 -15.57 5.20 -31.67
C ASN A 511 -15.50 6.56 -30.92
N LEU A 512 -14.50 6.71 -30.05
CA LEU A 512 -14.27 7.91 -29.25
C LEU A 512 -13.62 9.04 -30.07
N ASP A 513 -13.79 10.29 -29.62
CA ASP A 513 -13.05 11.42 -30.19
C ASP A 513 -11.60 11.48 -29.69
N ASP A 514 -10.73 12.19 -30.41
CA ASP A 514 -9.30 12.32 -30.07
C ASP A 514 -9.07 12.91 -28.67
N LYS A 515 -10.01 13.72 -28.17
CA LYS A 515 -9.93 14.33 -26.82
C LYS A 515 -10.12 13.27 -25.73
N LEU A 516 -11.13 12.40 -25.87
CA LEU A 516 -11.34 11.28 -24.96
C LEU A 516 -10.23 10.23 -25.08
N VAL A 517 -9.71 9.96 -26.28
CA VAL A 517 -8.53 9.09 -26.45
C VAL A 517 -7.29 9.69 -25.78
N LYS A 518 -7.04 11.00 -25.93
CA LYS A 518 -5.93 11.69 -25.24
C LYS A 518 -6.11 11.65 -23.71
N ARG A 519 -7.33 11.86 -23.20
CA ARG A 519 -7.64 11.76 -21.76
C ARG A 519 -7.44 10.34 -21.22
N ALA A 520 -7.81 9.32 -21.98
CA ALA A 520 -7.61 7.92 -21.60
C ALA A 520 -6.12 7.53 -21.59
N LYS A 521 -5.32 8.02 -22.55
CA LYS A 521 -3.86 7.86 -22.56
C LYS A 521 -3.15 8.58 -21.40
N ALA A 522 -3.75 9.63 -20.85
CA ALA A 522 -3.24 10.40 -19.71
C ALA A 522 -3.79 9.91 -18.35
N TRP A 523 -4.41 8.72 -18.30
CA TRP A 523 -4.91 8.12 -17.06
C TRP A 523 -3.83 7.24 -16.42
N SER A 524 -3.72 7.30 -15.10
CA SER A 524 -2.74 6.57 -14.27
C SER A 524 -3.45 5.70 -13.23
N LEU A 525 -2.78 4.65 -12.74
CA LEU A 525 -3.26 3.85 -11.60
C LEU A 525 -2.99 4.49 -10.24
N GLU A 526 -2.09 5.48 -10.17
CA GLU A 526 -1.87 6.28 -8.95
C GLU A 526 -3.09 7.10 -8.56
N LYS A 527 -3.91 7.49 -9.55
CA LYS A 527 -5.13 8.29 -9.34
C LYS A 527 -6.22 7.45 -8.69
N THR A 528 -6.28 7.52 -7.36
CA THR A 528 -7.23 6.75 -6.56
C THR A 528 -8.69 7.16 -6.76
N MET A 529 -9.60 6.24 -6.42
CA MET A 529 -11.05 6.53 -6.39
C MET A 529 -11.37 7.69 -5.43
N PHE A 530 -10.67 7.81 -4.30
CA PHE A 530 -10.82 8.92 -3.36
C PHE A 530 -10.48 10.27 -4.03
N GLU A 531 -9.32 10.36 -4.67
CA GLU A 531 -8.88 11.58 -5.37
C GLU A 531 -9.84 11.96 -6.50
N ARG A 532 -10.23 10.98 -7.32
CA ARG A 532 -11.16 11.18 -8.44
C ARG A 532 -12.51 11.73 -7.98
N LEU A 533 -13.08 11.20 -6.90
CA LEU A 533 -14.38 11.63 -6.38
C LEU A 533 -14.28 12.98 -5.65
N LYS A 534 -13.18 13.25 -4.92
CA LYS A 534 -12.93 14.59 -4.34
C LYS A 534 -12.78 15.65 -5.43
N ALA A 535 -12.08 15.36 -6.52
CA ALA A 535 -11.95 16.28 -7.66
C ALA A 535 -13.27 16.54 -8.39
N MET A 536 -14.13 15.52 -8.53
CA MET A 536 -15.43 15.64 -9.22
C MET A 536 -16.49 16.39 -8.39
N TYR A 537 -16.55 16.09 -7.09
CA TYR A 537 -17.68 16.51 -6.25
C TYR A 537 -17.30 17.48 -5.12
N GLY A 538 -16.05 17.46 -4.62
CA GLY A 538 -15.61 18.32 -3.52
C GLY A 538 -16.47 18.15 -2.26
N ASP A 539 -16.77 19.27 -1.59
CA ASP A 539 -17.44 19.28 -0.29
C ASP A 539 -18.95 18.92 -0.34
N ASN A 540 -19.49 18.65 -1.54
CA ASN A 540 -20.78 17.98 -1.72
C ASN A 540 -20.76 16.52 -1.21
N VAL A 541 -19.58 15.90 -1.15
CA VAL A 541 -19.38 14.52 -0.64
C VAL A 541 -18.26 14.41 0.40
N GLY A 542 -17.40 15.42 0.53
CA GLY A 542 -16.22 15.38 1.40
C GLY A 542 -16.34 16.17 2.71
N ARG A 543 -15.73 15.66 3.77
CA ARG A 543 -15.32 16.42 4.95
C ARG A 543 -13.88 16.13 5.32
N MET A 544 -13.20 17.14 5.83
CA MET A 544 -11.80 17.07 6.25
C MET A 544 -11.71 17.15 7.78
N LEU A 545 -10.82 16.37 8.37
CA LEU A 545 -10.48 16.46 9.79
C LEU A 545 -9.38 17.49 9.98
N GLU A 546 -9.56 18.41 10.93
CA GLU A 546 -8.78 19.65 11.02
C GLU A 546 -7.89 19.73 12.27
N MET A 547 -8.29 19.08 13.37
CA MET A 547 -7.50 19.05 14.60
C MET A 547 -6.63 17.79 14.66
N GLN A 548 -5.32 17.97 14.81
CA GLN A 548 -4.31 16.91 14.82
C GLN A 548 -3.68 16.72 16.22
N TYR A 549 -3.31 15.47 16.51
CA TYR A 549 -2.82 15.00 17.81
C TYR A 549 -1.43 14.34 17.72
N ARG A 550 -0.67 14.59 16.66
CA ARG A 550 0.66 14.02 16.38
C ARG A 550 1.79 15.05 16.50
N MET A 551 1.78 16.14 15.76
CA MET A 551 2.95 17.01 15.59
C MET A 551 2.94 18.20 16.56
N ASN A 552 4.12 18.65 16.98
CA ASN A 552 4.36 20.02 17.44
C ASN A 552 3.88 21.03 16.37
N THR A 553 3.46 22.23 16.76
CA THR A 553 2.98 23.27 15.82
C THR A 553 4.04 23.66 14.79
N ALA A 554 5.32 23.70 15.16
CA ALA A 554 6.42 23.99 14.24
C ALA A 554 6.46 22.99 13.09
N ILE A 555 6.59 21.69 13.41
CA ILE A 555 6.54 20.55 12.47
C ILE A 555 5.25 20.55 11.63
N MET A 556 4.11 20.88 12.24
CA MET A 556 2.80 20.91 11.55
C MET A 556 2.68 22.05 10.54
N SER A 557 3.39 23.18 10.74
CA SER A 557 3.09 24.44 10.06
C SER A 557 3.27 24.35 8.54
N PHE A 558 4.41 23.85 8.06
CA PHE A 558 4.68 23.70 6.62
C PHE A 558 3.73 22.73 5.91
N PRO A 559 3.49 21.48 6.38
CA PRO A 559 2.47 20.61 5.81
C PRO A 559 1.09 21.29 5.78
N SER A 560 0.68 21.95 6.88
CA SER A 560 -0.61 22.64 6.96
C SER A 560 -0.75 23.69 5.85
N HIS A 561 0.25 24.57 5.72
CA HIS A 561 0.27 25.64 4.73
C HIS A 561 0.27 25.12 3.28
N GLU A 562 1.21 24.24 2.94
CA GLU A 562 1.50 23.87 1.55
C GLU A 562 0.57 22.81 0.95
N LEU A 563 -0.09 22.02 1.78
CA LEU A 563 -0.84 20.84 1.33
C LEU A 563 -2.29 20.81 1.84
N TYR A 564 -2.57 21.41 3.00
CA TYR A 564 -3.86 21.30 3.69
C TYR A 564 -4.57 22.65 3.86
N ASP A 565 -4.31 23.61 2.96
CA ASP A 565 -4.94 24.94 2.88
C ASP A 565 -4.88 25.75 4.20
N SER A 566 -3.82 25.55 5.00
CA SER A 566 -3.65 26.07 6.37
C SER A 566 -4.75 25.64 7.37
N ARG A 567 -5.51 24.58 7.09
CA ARG A 567 -6.65 24.12 7.92
C ARG A 567 -6.26 23.20 9.08
N LEU A 568 -4.99 22.78 9.21
CA LEU A 568 -4.59 21.94 10.34
C LEU A 568 -4.32 22.79 11.59
N SER A 569 -4.86 22.31 12.71
CA SER A 569 -4.68 22.90 14.05
C SER A 569 -4.13 21.85 15.03
N ALA A 570 -3.13 22.23 15.82
CA ALA A 570 -2.57 21.35 16.84
C ALA A 570 -3.43 21.40 18.11
N ALA A 571 -3.78 20.23 18.66
CA ALA A 571 -4.48 20.16 19.95
C ALA A 571 -3.57 20.65 21.10
N ASP A 572 -4.16 21.17 22.18
CA ASP A 572 -3.40 21.80 23.29
C ASP A 572 -2.36 20.87 23.93
N ALA A 573 -2.64 19.57 24.03
CA ALA A 573 -1.73 18.56 24.56
C ALA A 573 -0.54 18.21 23.63
N VAL A 574 -0.46 18.81 22.42
CA VAL A 574 0.57 18.49 21.41
C VAL A 574 1.19 19.73 20.76
N LYS A 575 0.56 20.90 20.87
CA LYS A 575 0.97 22.10 20.12
C LYS A 575 2.38 22.60 20.42
N ALA A 576 2.93 22.33 21.60
CA ALA A 576 4.21 22.83 22.07
C ALA A 576 5.11 21.74 22.68
N ARG A 577 4.92 20.46 22.31
CA ARG A 577 5.67 19.35 22.91
C ARG A 577 7.09 19.21 22.34
N LEU A 578 8.06 18.96 23.21
CA LEU A 578 9.49 18.86 22.93
C LEU A 578 10.06 17.54 23.47
N LEU A 579 11.27 17.12 23.10
CA LEU A 579 11.83 15.86 23.64
C LEU A 579 12.12 15.96 25.14
N SER A 580 12.48 17.14 25.62
CA SER A 580 12.69 17.45 27.04
C SER A 580 11.46 17.23 27.94
N ASP A 581 10.21 17.21 27.43
CA ASP A 581 9.05 16.84 28.27
C ASP A 581 9.00 15.33 28.60
N ILE A 582 9.87 14.51 28.00
CA ILE A 582 9.90 13.05 28.25
C ILE A 582 10.67 12.79 29.54
N SER A 583 10.01 12.15 30.51
CA SER A 583 10.60 11.77 31.80
C SER A 583 11.87 10.92 31.62
N GLY A 584 13.03 11.52 31.90
CA GLY A 584 14.35 10.87 31.78
C GLY A 584 15.19 11.34 30.59
N VAL A 585 14.69 12.26 29.77
CA VAL A 585 15.46 12.98 28.75
C VAL A 585 16.05 14.25 29.37
N GLU A 586 17.31 14.54 29.08
CA GLU A 586 17.99 15.76 29.53
C GLU A 586 17.65 16.96 28.62
N GLU A 587 17.67 18.17 29.16
CA GLU A 587 17.51 19.41 28.39
C GLU A 587 18.82 19.77 27.69
N THR A 588 18.82 19.69 26.35
CA THR A 588 19.94 20.01 25.47
C THR A 588 19.47 20.79 24.24
N ASP A 589 20.42 21.37 23.50
CA ASP A 589 20.19 22.06 22.23
C ASP A 589 19.47 21.17 21.17
N ASP A 590 19.52 19.84 21.32
CA ASP A 590 18.81 18.89 20.46
C ASP A 590 17.40 18.53 20.99
N THR A 591 17.21 18.47 22.31
CA THR A 591 15.95 18.00 22.91
C THR A 591 14.94 19.12 23.20
N GLN A 592 15.41 20.36 23.34
CA GLN A 592 14.57 21.55 23.42
C GLN A 592 14.07 22.02 22.04
N GLU A 593 14.67 21.57 20.93
CA GLU A 593 14.24 21.98 19.60
C GLU A 593 13.23 21.04 18.92
N ALA A 594 12.29 21.64 18.18
CA ALA A 594 11.22 20.92 17.49
C ALA A 594 11.56 20.60 16.03
N VAL A 595 12.41 21.42 15.40
CA VAL A 595 12.84 21.26 13.99
C VAL A 595 14.32 21.65 13.88
N VAL A 596 15.17 20.72 13.48
CA VAL A 596 16.60 20.93 13.23
C VAL A 596 16.88 20.66 11.75
N PHE A 597 17.70 21.49 11.11
CA PHE A 597 18.16 21.28 9.73
C PHE A 597 19.68 21.37 9.64
N TYR A 598 20.31 20.24 9.33
CA TYR A 598 21.71 20.19 8.88
C TYR A 598 21.74 20.39 7.36
N ASP A 599 22.08 21.60 6.93
CA ASP A 599 22.26 21.92 5.52
C ASP A 599 23.67 21.52 5.08
N THR A 600 23.75 20.54 4.17
CA THR A 600 25.01 19.99 3.66
C THR A 600 25.42 20.58 2.31
N GLN A 601 24.98 21.81 2.01
CA GLN A 601 25.43 22.58 0.84
C GLN A 601 26.96 22.78 0.80
N GLY A 602 27.49 23.19 -0.36
CA GLY A 602 28.91 23.46 -0.58
C GLY A 602 29.68 22.33 -1.27
N GLY A 603 29.15 21.10 -1.24
CA GLY A 603 29.64 19.97 -2.04
C GLY A 603 30.59 19.00 -1.32
N ASP A 604 30.89 19.23 -0.03
CA ASP A 604 31.69 18.32 0.80
C ASP A 604 30.95 17.02 1.17
N PHE A 605 29.65 16.94 0.88
CA PHE A 605 28.76 15.81 1.18
C PHE A 605 28.19 15.19 -0.13
N PRO A 606 29.02 14.69 -1.07
CA PRO A 606 28.56 14.26 -2.39
C PRO A 606 27.82 12.92 -2.39
N GLU A 607 26.83 12.78 -3.28
CA GLU A 607 26.13 11.51 -3.48
C GLU A 607 27.00 10.44 -4.17
N ARG A 608 26.61 9.17 -4.00
CA ARG A 608 27.14 8.00 -4.71
C ARG A 608 26.02 7.19 -5.39
N ALA A 609 26.43 6.27 -6.26
CA ALA A 609 25.54 5.32 -6.94
C ALA A 609 26.12 3.89 -6.87
N ASP A 610 25.25 2.91 -6.68
CA ASP A 610 25.62 1.51 -6.32
C ASP A 610 26.25 0.69 -7.47
N ASP A 611 26.39 1.26 -8.67
CA ASP A 611 27.01 0.62 -9.85
C ASP A 611 28.46 0.11 -9.60
N ALA A 612 29.14 0.59 -8.56
CA ALA A 612 30.54 0.23 -8.26
C ALA A 612 30.70 -1.23 -7.77
N ASP A 613 30.05 -1.62 -6.67
CA ASP A 613 30.46 -2.79 -5.90
C ASP A 613 29.99 -4.13 -6.48
N LEU A 614 28.86 -4.15 -7.21
CA LEU A 614 28.41 -5.33 -7.94
C LEU A 614 29.42 -5.81 -8.99
N ASN A 615 30.27 -4.91 -9.49
CA ASN A 615 31.34 -5.25 -10.43
C ASN A 615 32.59 -5.83 -9.74
N ALA A 616 32.83 -5.50 -8.46
CA ALA A 616 33.98 -6.03 -7.72
C ALA A 616 33.84 -7.54 -7.43
N ALA A 617 32.65 -7.99 -7.02
CA ALA A 617 32.37 -9.40 -6.77
C ALA A 617 32.51 -10.28 -8.03
N ALA A 618 32.27 -9.70 -9.22
CA ALA A 618 32.40 -10.39 -10.50
C ALA A 618 33.86 -10.55 -10.97
N ALA A 619 34.81 -9.81 -10.39
CA ALA A 619 36.23 -9.85 -10.78
C ALA A 619 37.02 -11.03 -10.18
N VAL A 620 36.46 -11.73 -9.20
CA VAL A 620 37.14 -12.80 -8.43
C VAL A 620 37.21 -14.13 -9.21
N ASP A 621 36.28 -14.41 -10.11
CA ASP A 621 36.29 -15.59 -10.98
C ASP A 621 36.61 -15.17 -12.43
N GLY A 622 37.81 -15.53 -12.91
CA GLY A 622 38.56 -14.91 -14.01
C GLY A 622 38.00 -15.07 -15.44
N SER A 623 36.67 -15.16 -15.59
CA SER A 623 35.97 -15.33 -16.86
C SER A 623 35.80 -13.99 -17.61
N LYS A 624 36.29 -13.92 -18.85
CA LYS A 624 36.23 -12.69 -19.67
C LYS A 624 34.82 -12.45 -20.24
N ALA A 625 33.96 -11.81 -19.45
CA ALA A 625 32.63 -11.38 -19.88
C ALA A 625 32.71 -10.43 -21.09
N LYS A 626 32.05 -10.79 -22.20
CA LYS A 626 31.92 -9.91 -23.38
C LYS A 626 30.89 -8.81 -23.12
N LYS A 627 31.16 -7.62 -23.66
CA LYS A 627 30.29 -6.44 -23.58
C LYS A 627 28.87 -6.74 -24.09
N ASN A 628 27.91 -6.85 -23.19
CA ASN A 628 26.47 -6.71 -23.44
C ASN A 628 25.93 -5.79 -22.32
N LYS A 629 26.02 -4.48 -22.53
CA LYS A 629 26.15 -3.48 -21.45
C LYS A 629 24.90 -2.61 -21.23
N GLN A 630 23.70 -3.09 -21.60
CA GLN A 630 22.58 -2.17 -21.90
C GLN A 630 21.15 -2.71 -21.69
N SER A 631 20.96 -3.87 -21.04
CA SER A 631 19.62 -4.47 -20.86
C SER A 631 19.39 -5.13 -19.50
N THR A 632 20.19 -4.81 -18.48
CA THR A 632 20.18 -5.53 -17.19
C THR A 632 20.38 -4.66 -15.94
N SER A 633 20.75 -3.37 -16.08
CA SER A 633 21.01 -2.45 -14.95
C SER A 633 19.77 -1.65 -14.51
N SER A 634 18.93 -1.24 -15.47
CA SER A 634 17.89 -0.19 -15.38
C SER A 634 16.77 -0.36 -14.33
N LEU A 635 16.80 -1.40 -13.50
CA LEU A 635 15.81 -1.67 -12.45
C LEU A 635 16.43 -2.08 -11.09
N LEU A 636 17.77 -2.07 -10.97
CA LEU A 636 18.46 -2.46 -9.74
C LEU A 636 19.62 -1.55 -9.31
N SER A 637 20.11 -0.60 -10.14
CA SER A 637 21.29 0.22 -9.78
C SER A 637 21.12 1.75 -9.72
N ASP A 638 19.92 2.30 -9.95
CA ASP A 638 19.65 3.75 -9.80
C ASP A 638 19.38 4.20 -8.33
N SER A 639 19.71 3.38 -7.33
CA SER A 639 19.68 3.81 -5.93
C SER A 639 20.93 4.63 -5.57
N LYS A 640 20.80 5.45 -4.52
CA LYS A 640 21.79 6.50 -4.17
C LYS A 640 22.06 6.51 -2.67
N SER A 641 23.28 6.85 -2.31
CA SER A 641 23.78 6.91 -0.94
C SER A 641 24.62 8.17 -0.75
N ASN A 642 24.77 8.59 0.51
CA ASN A 642 25.59 9.72 0.92
C ASN A 642 26.16 9.41 2.31
N ASP A 643 27.38 8.87 2.35
CA ASP A 643 28.08 8.47 3.57
C ASP A 643 28.18 9.63 4.58
N MET A 644 28.44 10.84 4.11
CA MET A 644 28.66 12.00 4.98
C MET A 644 27.34 12.47 5.62
N GLU A 645 26.21 12.45 4.89
CA GLU A 645 24.89 12.59 5.53
C GLU A 645 24.63 11.46 6.54
N ALA A 646 25.00 10.21 6.22
CA ALA A 646 24.77 9.07 7.10
C ALA A 646 25.56 9.16 8.42
N LEU A 647 26.74 9.78 8.40
CA LEU A 647 27.51 10.13 9.59
C LEU A 647 26.87 11.29 10.39
N VAL A 648 26.35 12.34 9.75
CA VAL A 648 25.57 13.39 10.45
C VAL A 648 24.33 12.80 11.13
N VAL A 649 23.64 11.86 10.47
CA VAL A 649 22.52 11.12 11.07
C VAL A 649 22.98 10.29 12.27
N ARG A 650 24.15 9.63 12.19
CA ARG A 650 24.72 8.89 13.35
C ARG A 650 25.02 9.81 14.51
N MET A 651 25.72 10.90 14.26
CA MET A 651 26.06 11.94 15.24
C MET A 651 24.80 12.44 15.97
N HIS A 652 23.75 12.80 15.22
CA HIS A 652 22.51 13.31 15.81
C HIS A 652 21.70 12.23 16.56
N VAL A 653 21.58 11.01 16.01
CA VAL A 653 20.94 9.86 16.71
C VAL A 653 21.66 9.54 18.03
N ARG A 654 23.00 9.56 18.02
CA ARG A 654 23.83 9.35 19.20
C ARG A 654 23.55 10.41 20.27
N ARG A 655 23.59 11.70 19.92
CA ARG A 655 23.33 12.81 20.86
C ARG A 655 21.95 12.73 21.51
N LEU A 656 20.91 12.35 20.75
CA LEU A 656 19.58 12.11 21.32
C LEU A 656 19.55 10.94 22.31
N ILE A 657 20.26 9.84 22.02
CA ILE A 657 20.32 8.66 22.90
C ILE A 657 21.17 8.94 24.16
N ASP A 658 22.30 9.64 24.01
CA ASP A 658 23.16 10.05 25.11
C ASP A 658 22.44 11.06 26.03
N ALA A 659 21.54 11.91 25.48
CA ALA A 659 20.59 12.75 26.23
C ALA A 659 19.36 11.99 26.77
N GLY A 660 19.33 10.66 26.73
CA GLY A 660 18.30 9.82 27.36
C GLY A 660 17.08 9.44 26.51
N VAL A 661 17.01 9.84 25.24
CA VAL A 661 15.89 9.47 24.35
C VAL A 661 15.97 7.97 24.00
N SER A 662 14.87 7.24 24.21
CA SER A 662 14.83 5.79 23.94
C SER A 662 15.01 5.48 22.44
N GLN A 663 15.84 4.47 22.13
CA GLN A 663 15.98 3.92 20.77
C GLN A 663 14.62 3.60 20.13
N ASP A 664 13.68 3.09 20.92
CA ASP A 664 12.34 2.71 20.48
C ASP A 664 11.46 3.93 20.09
N ASP A 665 11.80 5.13 20.54
CA ASP A 665 11.08 6.39 20.29
C ASP A 665 11.70 7.25 19.18
N ILE A 666 12.81 6.82 18.58
CA ILE A 666 13.50 7.45 17.45
C ILE A 666 13.24 6.63 16.16
N ALA A 667 13.22 7.30 15.00
CA ALA A 667 13.42 6.65 13.71
C ALA A 667 14.29 7.44 12.75
N VAL A 668 14.92 6.70 11.82
CA VAL A 668 15.63 7.26 10.67
C VAL A 668 14.89 6.90 9.39
N ILE A 669 14.58 7.91 8.58
CA ILE A 669 13.87 7.78 7.31
C ILE A 669 14.76 8.33 6.18
N THR A 670 14.78 7.64 5.05
CA THR A 670 15.38 8.16 3.82
C THR A 670 14.56 7.72 2.61
N PRO A 671 14.52 8.49 1.49
CA PRO A 671 13.89 8.01 0.26
C PRO A 671 14.64 6.84 -0.41
N TYR A 672 15.94 6.66 -0.15
CA TYR A 672 16.81 5.79 -0.94
C TYR A 672 17.17 4.49 -0.21
N ASN A 673 16.96 3.33 -0.87
CA ASN A 673 17.27 2.02 -0.28
C ASN A 673 18.78 1.81 -0.05
N ALA A 674 19.65 2.38 -0.90
CA ALA A 674 21.09 2.34 -0.70
C ALA A 674 21.53 3.13 0.55
N GLN A 675 21.02 4.36 0.73
CA GLN A 675 21.25 5.10 1.97
C GLN A 675 20.72 4.35 3.20
N LEU A 676 19.57 3.67 3.10
CA LEU A 676 19.06 2.83 4.17
C LEU A 676 20.00 1.65 4.50
N ALA A 677 20.72 1.11 3.51
CA ALA A 677 21.74 0.08 3.74
C ALA A 677 23.00 0.65 4.42
N VAL A 678 23.48 1.83 4.02
CA VAL A 678 24.60 2.53 4.66
C VAL A 678 24.27 2.88 6.12
N LEU A 679 23.13 3.53 6.36
CA LEU A 679 22.61 3.83 7.70
C LEU A 679 22.46 2.56 8.55
N SER A 680 21.93 1.48 7.97
CA SER A 680 21.83 0.20 8.65
C SER A 680 23.18 -0.40 9.04
N GLY A 681 24.23 -0.20 8.23
CA GLY A 681 25.59 -0.65 8.55
C GLY A 681 26.28 0.20 9.62
N LEU A 682 25.87 1.46 9.77
CA LEU A 682 26.42 2.40 10.75
C LEU A 682 25.69 2.41 12.11
N LEU A 683 24.44 1.93 12.19
CA LEU A 683 23.56 2.14 13.35
C LEU A 683 22.95 0.86 13.95
N ARG A 684 22.87 -0.26 13.22
CA ARG A 684 22.08 -1.41 13.67
C ARG A 684 22.72 -2.17 14.84
N ASP A 685 24.04 -2.21 14.91
CA ASP A 685 24.75 -2.99 15.92
C ASP A 685 24.78 -2.27 17.28
N ASP A 686 24.98 -0.95 17.27
CA ASP A 686 24.94 -0.09 18.48
C ASP A 686 23.49 0.18 18.95
N TYR A 687 22.56 0.37 18.01
CA TYR A 687 21.18 0.77 18.27
C TYR A 687 20.14 -0.21 17.68
N PRO A 688 20.13 -1.49 18.10
CA PRO A 688 19.31 -2.54 17.47
C PRO A 688 17.79 -2.35 17.61
N ARG A 689 17.31 -1.40 18.43
CA ARG A 689 15.88 -1.04 18.53
C ARG A 689 15.51 0.24 17.78
N LEU A 690 16.49 0.96 17.23
CA LEU A 690 16.27 2.12 16.37
C LEU A 690 15.52 1.71 15.11
N GLU A 691 14.40 2.37 14.83
CA GLU A 691 13.59 2.01 13.66
C GLU A 691 14.08 2.73 12.40
N MET A 692 14.57 1.96 11.42
CA MET A 692 15.10 2.49 10.16
C MET A 692 14.25 2.00 8.98
N GLY A 693 13.90 2.88 8.04
CA GLY A 693 13.14 2.47 6.85
C GLY A 693 13.06 3.51 5.74
N SER A 694 12.55 3.08 4.59
CA SER A 694 12.18 4.01 3.52
C SER A 694 10.89 4.76 3.86
N VAL A 695 10.67 5.92 3.24
CA VAL A 695 9.44 6.73 3.39
C VAL A 695 8.18 5.87 3.24
N ASP A 696 8.15 5.03 2.21
CA ASP A 696 7.06 4.11 1.87
C ASP A 696 6.86 3.04 2.97
N GLY A 697 7.95 2.50 3.53
CA GLY A 697 7.92 1.55 4.65
C GLY A 697 7.47 2.16 5.99
N PHE A 698 7.56 3.48 6.12
CA PHE A 698 7.16 4.24 7.31
C PHE A 698 5.71 4.75 7.28
N GLN A 699 4.95 4.45 6.23
CA GLN A 699 3.56 4.90 6.13
C GLN A 699 2.69 4.34 7.27
N GLY A 700 1.81 5.19 7.82
CA GLY A 700 0.98 4.87 8.99
C GLY A 700 1.68 4.94 10.35
N ARG A 701 3.03 4.87 10.41
CA ARG A 701 3.80 4.95 11.66
C ARG A 701 3.93 6.37 12.22
N GLU A 702 4.50 6.47 13.42
CA GLU A 702 4.92 7.70 14.11
C GLU A 702 5.95 7.38 15.21
N LYS A 703 6.77 8.37 15.58
CA LYS A 703 7.81 8.32 16.62
C LYS A 703 7.90 9.65 17.35
N GLU A 704 8.55 9.71 18.51
CA GLU A 704 8.76 10.98 19.21
C GLU A 704 9.75 11.86 18.44
N ALA A 705 10.89 11.29 18.04
CA ALA A 705 11.88 11.89 17.14
C ALA A 705 11.94 11.18 15.78
N VAL A 706 12.15 11.94 14.69
CA VAL A 706 12.45 11.39 13.36
C VAL A 706 13.56 12.19 12.69
N ILE A 707 14.58 11.49 12.19
CA ILE A 707 15.68 12.03 11.40
C ILE A 707 15.44 11.66 9.92
N VAL A 708 15.59 12.62 9.01
CA VAL A 708 15.37 12.45 7.56
C VAL A 708 16.63 12.82 6.77
N SER A 709 17.25 11.84 6.10
CA SER A 709 18.36 12.05 5.16
C SER A 709 17.84 12.13 3.71
N LEU A 710 18.13 13.24 3.04
CA LEU A 710 17.63 13.59 1.71
C LEU A 710 18.52 13.07 0.56
N VAL A 711 19.79 12.72 0.85
CA VAL A 711 20.80 12.04 0.02
C VAL A 711 21.34 12.84 -1.18
N ARG A 712 20.52 13.70 -1.78
CA ARG A 712 20.81 14.33 -3.08
C ARG A 712 21.71 15.56 -2.91
N SER A 713 22.99 15.39 -3.23
CA SER A 713 23.95 16.45 -3.50
C SER A 713 24.76 16.13 -4.76
N ASN A 714 24.61 16.93 -5.82
CA ASN A 714 25.26 16.71 -7.13
C ASN A 714 25.33 18.01 -7.95
N ALA A 715 26.32 18.10 -8.84
CA ALA A 715 26.58 19.31 -9.64
C ALA A 715 25.46 19.64 -10.65
N GLU A 716 24.76 18.60 -11.12
CA GLU A 716 23.62 18.68 -12.02
C GLU A 716 22.36 19.23 -11.33
N ARG A 717 22.34 19.24 -9.99
CA ARG A 717 21.23 19.64 -9.11
C ARG A 717 19.93 18.86 -9.38
N GLU A 718 20.07 17.59 -9.73
CA GLU A 718 18.97 16.64 -9.88
C GLU A 718 18.57 16.02 -8.54
N VAL A 719 17.26 15.93 -8.27
CA VAL A 719 16.74 15.32 -7.03
C VAL A 719 16.10 13.93 -7.22
N GLY A 720 15.93 13.49 -8.46
CA GLY A 720 15.19 12.25 -8.77
C GLY A 720 13.80 12.20 -8.12
N PHE A 721 13.49 11.09 -7.44
CA PHE A 721 12.19 10.85 -6.82
C PHE A 721 11.90 11.66 -5.54
N LEU A 722 12.86 12.42 -5.00
CA LEU A 722 12.59 13.38 -3.92
C LEU A 722 11.66 14.54 -4.37
N GLY A 723 11.56 14.79 -5.69
CA GLY A 723 10.63 15.77 -6.26
C GLY A 723 9.14 15.46 -6.05
N GLU A 724 8.80 14.23 -5.62
CA GLU A 724 7.43 13.79 -5.36
C GLU A 724 6.97 14.29 -3.96
N LYS A 725 6.03 15.25 -3.95
CA LYS A 725 5.63 15.95 -2.73
C LYS A 725 4.93 15.08 -1.67
N ARG A 726 4.27 13.99 -2.07
CA ARG A 726 3.55 13.09 -1.15
C ARG A 726 4.51 12.22 -0.34
N ARG A 727 5.64 11.77 -0.91
CA ARG A 727 6.77 11.15 -0.20
C ARG A 727 7.29 12.08 0.89
N LEU A 728 7.69 13.30 0.53
CA LEU A 728 8.23 14.23 1.54
C LEU A 728 7.19 14.58 2.62
N ASN A 729 5.92 14.81 2.24
CA ASN A 729 4.83 15.00 3.21
C ASN A 729 4.71 13.81 4.18
N VAL A 730 4.80 12.56 3.71
CA VAL A 730 4.82 11.41 4.61
C VAL A 730 5.98 11.49 5.58
N ALA A 731 7.23 11.68 5.11
CA ALA A 731 8.42 11.74 5.97
C ALA A 731 8.29 12.79 7.10
N ILE A 732 8.01 14.05 6.73
CA ILE A 732 7.98 15.18 7.69
C ILE A 732 6.78 15.16 8.64
N THR A 733 5.77 14.33 8.37
CA THR A 733 4.59 14.14 9.24
C THR A 733 4.61 12.82 10.03
N ARG A 734 5.76 12.13 10.10
CA ARG A 734 5.99 11.01 11.03
C ARG A 734 6.36 11.42 12.48
N PRO A 735 7.19 12.46 12.73
CA PRO A 735 7.57 12.80 14.11
C PRO A 735 6.43 13.42 14.93
N LYS A 736 6.60 13.41 16.26
CA LYS A 736 5.67 14.02 17.21
C LYS A 736 6.22 15.26 17.91
N ARG A 737 7.49 15.20 18.35
CA ARG A 737 8.17 16.24 19.14
C ARG A 737 9.26 16.92 18.33
N HIS A 738 10.08 16.12 17.64
CA HIS A 738 11.32 16.57 17.01
C HIS A 738 11.48 16.01 15.59
N LEU A 739 11.74 16.89 14.63
CA LEU A 739 12.10 16.58 13.25
C LEU A 739 13.53 17.06 12.97
N CYS A 740 14.45 16.15 12.72
CA CYS A 740 15.77 16.50 12.17
C CYS A 740 15.80 16.22 10.66
N VAL A 741 16.33 17.16 9.89
CA VAL A 741 16.52 17.04 8.43
C VAL A 741 18.01 17.15 8.13
N VAL A 742 18.52 16.33 7.20
CA VAL A 742 19.90 16.38 6.71
C VAL A 742 19.90 16.36 5.19
N GLY A 743 20.59 17.31 4.55
CA GLY A 743 20.81 17.31 3.10
C GLY A 743 21.14 18.70 2.52
N ASP A 744 21.49 18.70 1.23
CA ASP A 744 22.00 19.87 0.50
C ASP A 744 20.87 20.79 -0.01
N SER A 745 20.78 22.01 0.54
CA SER A 745 19.77 23.00 0.15
C SER A 745 19.90 23.49 -1.30
N GLU A 746 21.12 23.63 -1.83
CA GLU A 746 21.37 24.07 -3.22
C GLU A 746 20.89 23.03 -4.24
N THR A 747 21.06 21.74 -3.96
CA THR A 747 20.57 20.65 -4.80
C THR A 747 19.05 20.46 -4.62
N VAL A 748 18.58 20.33 -3.39
CA VAL A 748 17.17 19.99 -3.11
C VAL A 748 16.22 21.10 -3.55
N SER A 749 16.58 22.38 -3.35
CA SER A 749 15.74 23.53 -3.75
C SER A 749 15.49 23.64 -5.27
N ARG A 750 16.24 22.91 -6.10
CA ARG A 750 16.12 22.93 -7.57
C ARG A 750 15.14 21.90 -8.11
N GLY A 751 14.85 20.84 -7.33
CA GLY A 751 14.08 19.70 -7.78
C GLY A 751 12.59 19.96 -8.07
N SER A 752 11.96 20.85 -7.30
CA SER A 752 10.59 21.32 -7.57
C SER A 752 10.29 22.63 -6.83
N SER A 753 9.24 23.35 -7.23
CA SER A 753 8.83 24.57 -6.51
C SER A 753 8.38 24.29 -5.07
N PHE A 754 7.89 23.07 -4.78
CA PHE A 754 7.54 22.62 -3.43
C PHE A 754 8.79 22.36 -2.59
N LEU A 755 9.81 21.66 -3.13
CA LEU A 755 11.10 21.49 -2.46
C LEU A 755 11.78 22.84 -2.20
N LYS A 756 11.72 23.77 -3.16
CA LYS A 756 12.24 25.13 -2.95
C LYS A 756 11.59 25.83 -1.75
N ARG A 757 10.26 25.76 -1.62
CA ARG A 757 9.55 26.34 -0.47
C ARG A 757 9.85 25.59 0.83
N TYR A 758 10.16 24.29 0.78
CA TYR A 758 10.57 23.53 1.95
C TYR A 758 11.96 23.93 2.47
N MET A 759 12.95 24.10 1.58
CA MET A 759 14.29 24.56 1.98
C MET A 759 14.21 25.97 2.61
N VAL A 760 13.55 26.93 1.93
CA VAL A 760 13.32 28.28 2.47
C VAL A 760 12.58 28.25 3.81
N TRP A 761 11.59 27.35 3.97
CA TRP A 761 10.90 27.23 5.26
C TRP A 761 11.83 26.69 6.37
N LEU A 762 12.70 25.72 6.09
CA LEU A 762 13.71 25.25 7.05
C LEU A 762 14.71 26.37 7.39
N GLU A 763 15.22 27.09 6.39
CA GLU A 763 16.10 28.26 6.58
C GLU A 763 15.47 29.35 7.48
N GLU A 764 14.13 29.50 7.45
CA GLU A 764 13.38 30.50 8.22
C GLU A 764 12.81 29.99 9.57
N ASN A 765 12.67 28.67 9.79
CA ASN A 765 11.86 28.10 10.90
C ASN A 765 12.49 26.90 11.63
N ALA A 766 13.68 26.43 11.24
CA ALA A 766 14.41 25.37 11.92
C ALA A 766 15.67 25.91 12.60
N ASP A 767 16.20 25.19 13.59
CA ASP A 767 17.57 25.39 14.04
C ASP A 767 18.53 24.93 12.93
N LEU A 768 19.19 25.92 12.29
CA LEU A 768 19.95 25.75 11.05
C LEU A 768 21.44 25.56 11.35
N ARG A 769 21.97 24.40 10.94
CA ARG A 769 23.32 23.94 11.25
C ARG A 769 24.09 23.60 9.97
N TYR A 770 25.37 23.97 9.93
CA TYR A 770 26.28 23.66 8.82
C TYR A 770 27.38 22.71 9.31
N PRO A 771 27.24 21.38 9.13
CA PRO A 771 28.22 20.42 9.62
C PRO A 771 29.47 20.38 8.73
N THR A 772 30.66 20.36 9.32
CA THR A 772 31.91 20.15 8.57
C THR A 772 32.29 18.66 8.50
N PRO A 773 33.04 18.22 7.47
CA PRO A 773 33.56 16.85 7.42
C PRO A 773 34.47 16.49 8.60
N GLU A 774 35.17 17.46 9.19
CA GLU A 774 36.06 17.23 10.32
C GLU A 774 35.29 16.94 11.62
N GLU A 775 34.22 17.68 11.91
CA GLU A 775 33.34 17.38 13.07
C GLU A 775 32.70 15.99 12.91
N VAL A 776 32.13 15.74 11.73
CA VAL A 776 31.34 14.54 11.40
C VAL A 776 32.16 13.25 11.36
N GLN A 777 33.48 13.33 11.14
CA GLN A 777 34.38 12.17 11.15
C GLN A 777 34.97 11.86 12.53
N ASN A 778 34.83 12.75 13.52
CA ASN A 778 35.39 12.60 14.87
C ASN A 778 34.38 12.12 15.95
N GLU A 779 33.07 12.08 15.65
CA GLU A 779 31.97 11.58 16.53
C GLU A 779 31.44 10.18 16.15
#